data_AF-A0A6I9SBW4-F1
#
_entry.id   AF-A0A6I9SBW4-F1
#
_cell.length_a   1.000
_cell.length_b   1.000
_cell.length_c   1.000
_cell.angle_alpha   90.00
_cell.angle_beta   90.00
_cell.angle_gamma   90.00
#
_symmetry.space_group_name_H-M   'P 1'
#
loop_
_entity.id
_entity.type
_entity.pdbx_description
1 polymer ?
#
loop_
_entity_poly.entity_id
_entity_poly.type
_entity_poly.pdbx_seq_one_letter_code
_entity_poly.pdbx_strand_id
1 'polypeptide(L)'
;MGKVSKLSVLENGAAVEAEGLFFLLGLDYSKEAMESGSGFLQEQEPQMDKRGYGSPSVSSLGSSRSGLTEIEEEPAVAEEEKVYVALGKEVKEGKANLLWVLENTSREKKIVIVHVHRPAQKIPMMGAWFPVNQLKEREVKAYWQIEREKMNKSLNGYLDICECFKVQAEKLVIETDDVSKGLVELIAKHGITKLVMGAAADKHYSRKMKELRSKTALSVQQQADPSCKILFVCRGKLICVRDADQDGPHSSKGSVTDPWEFITRSLQSSDCSLGSMSEGGLSSVGLSLALKDEGREEGSLSLPSFHESEEDLQFSSLHHGLDDVGMHDEVYEKLLLALMEEENLKREAWKHQKAESDLFEATQNVKAADNLYTEELKERKKIKETLARERIESEKLKKQRDDILEELQKAHAQRMALELQITDSDHTVKNFEEKLSETHHLLNLLRLENEKLKSDRDNAVVEAENQHQMKAEMTNSTHGTANISEFSYAELKQATLDFDDSLKLGEGGYGSVYKGFLRHTMVAIKMLNPQSMQGQSEFHQEVDVLSRVRHPNLVTLIGACPEAWALIYEFLPNGSLEDRLVCRDNTPPLSWQIRILITAEICSALIFLHSSKPCGVVHGDLKPANILLDANFTSKLGDFGICRFLVQSNTSTTLYCQTNPKGTFAYMDPEFLTSGELTPHSDVYSFGIIILRLLTGRPPLGIIKKVREALEKGCLDEILDASAGGWPFVHANQLAHLGLKCCEAKRKRRPNLAGEVWRALEPMMKAISSKGMSCLSLRSALEDNGCIPSYFTCSISKEIMKDPHVAADGFSYEAEAIKGWLDSGRETSPMTNLKLPHCGLVPNHALRSVIQQWLQQQNNFPSLVAWPNVVNWFAPHSTSERS
;
A
#
# COMPACT_ATOMS: atom_id res chain seq x y z
N MET A 1 43.96 8.77 -39.53
CA MET A 1 43.34 7.91 -38.50
C MET A 1 42.00 8.55 -38.14
N GLY A 2 40.87 7.84 -38.32
CA GLY A 2 39.51 8.35 -38.01
C GLY A 2 39.20 8.30 -36.51
N LYS A 3 38.35 9.14 -35.90
CA LYS A 3 37.03 9.74 -36.25
C LYS A 3 35.78 8.89 -35.89
N VAL A 4 35.14 9.31 -34.79
CA VAL A 4 33.69 9.62 -34.66
C VAL A 4 32.67 8.46 -34.70
N SER A 5 32.12 8.06 -33.54
CA SER A 5 30.67 8.19 -33.21
C SER A 5 30.17 7.54 -31.89
N LYS A 6 29.27 8.26 -31.21
CA LYS A 6 28.05 7.83 -30.49
C LYS A 6 28.05 7.00 -29.18
N LEU A 7 27.24 7.54 -28.25
CA LEU A 7 26.28 6.91 -27.31
C LEU A 7 26.77 6.12 -26.07
N SER A 8 26.66 6.79 -24.92
CA SER A 8 26.39 6.27 -23.57
C SER A 8 25.27 7.16 -22.98
N VAL A 9 24.14 6.72 -22.38
CA VAL A 9 23.72 5.49 -21.67
C VAL A 9 24.22 5.44 -20.21
N LEU A 10 23.27 5.24 -19.28
CA LEU A 10 23.37 5.32 -17.79
C LEU A 10 23.49 6.77 -17.25
N GLU A 11 22.93 7.16 -16.08
CA GLU A 11 22.16 6.41 -15.07
C GLU A 11 21.28 7.32 -14.17
N ASN A 12 20.35 6.71 -13.42
CA ASN A 12 19.49 7.27 -12.34
C ASN A 12 18.32 8.21 -12.77
N GLY A 13 17.12 8.16 -12.18
CA GLY A 13 16.53 7.14 -11.28
C GLY A 13 16.00 7.66 -9.94
N ALA A 14 14.67 7.81 -9.84
CA ALA A 14 13.87 8.19 -8.66
C ALA A 14 14.06 9.65 -8.16
N ALA A 15 13.04 10.37 -7.66
CA ALA A 15 11.67 9.96 -7.33
C ALA A 15 10.65 11.13 -7.44
N VAL A 16 9.52 10.91 -8.10
CA VAL A 16 8.22 11.56 -7.80
C VAL A 16 7.12 10.55 -8.14
N GLU A 17 6.40 10.04 -7.13
CA GLU A 17 5.10 9.37 -7.31
C GLU A 17 4.40 9.28 -5.94
N ALA A 18 3.47 10.19 -5.66
CA ALA A 18 2.79 10.29 -4.37
C ALA A 18 1.47 11.08 -4.38
N GLU A 19 0.74 11.15 -5.49
CA GLU A 19 -0.68 11.54 -5.49
C GLU A 19 -1.53 10.57 -6.32
N GLY A 20 -2.66 10.15 -5.76
CA GLY A 20 -3.56 9.18 -6.36
C GLY A 20 -4.38 8.42 -5.31
N LEU A 21 -5.67 8.23 -5.59
CA LEU A 21 -6.65 7.46 -4.80
C LEU A 21 -7.03 8.03 -3.42
N PHE A 22 -7.64 9.22 -3.43
CA PHE A 22 -8.84 9.48 -2.64
C PHE A 22 -10.04 9.55 -3.60
N PHE A 23 -10.88 8.50 -3.66
CA PHE A 23 -12.31 8.51 -4.04
C PHE A 23 -12.80 7.08 -4.31
N LEU A 24 -13.81 6.61 -3.54
CA LEU A 24 -14.92 5.75 -4.02
C LEU A 24 -15.92 5.41 -2.88
N LEU A 25 -16.76 6.38 -2.52
CA LEU A 25 -18.14 6.13 -2.08
C LEU A 25 -19.01 7.31 -2.56
N GLY A 26 -19.21 7.36 -3.88
CA GLY A 26 -20.22 8.22 -4.49
C GLY A 26 -21.58 7.52 -4.44
N LEU A 27 -22.53 8.12 -3.73
CA LEU A 27 -23.95 7.92 -3.97
C LEU A 27 -24.58 9.30 -4.12
N ASP A 28 -25.13 9.58 -5.30
CA ASP A 28 -25.71 10.88 -5.63
C ASP A 28 -26.96 11.16 -4.80
N TYR A 29 -27.06 12.39 -4.27
CA TYR A 29 -28.34 12.99 -3.92
C TYR A 29 -28.31 14.50 -4.14
N SER A 30 -28.59 14.90 -5.38
CA SER A 30 -28.75 16.31 -5.75
C SER A 30 -29.94 16.94 -5.02
N LYS A 31 -29.72 18.11 -4.41
CA LYS A 31 -30.77 19.02 -3.96
C LYS A 31 -30.33 20.47 -4.14
N GLU A 32 -30.93 21.13 -5.12
CA GLU A 32 -31.19 22.57 -5.07
C GLU A 32 -32.70 22.80 -4.92
N ALA A 33 -33.10 23.98 -4.46
CA ALA A 33 -34.40 24.20 -3.84
C ALA A 33 -35.33 25.08 -4.68
N MET A 34 -36.64 24.92 -4.49
CA MET A 34 -37.55 26.07 -4.61
C MET A 34 -38.75 26.01 -3.64
N GLU A 35 -38.81 27.07 -2.85
CA GLU A 35 -39.94 27.77 -2.21
C GLU A 35 -41.34 27.13 -2.03
N SER A 36 -41.86 27.35 -0.82
CA SER A 36 -43.28 27.58 -0.47
C SER A 36 -44.25 26.37 -0.45
N GLY A 37 -45.39 26.55 0.26
CA GLY A 37 -46.49 25.58 0.30
C GLY A 37 -46.88 25.11 1.71
N SER A 38 -47.67 25.91 2.43
CA SER A 38 -48.33 25.48 3.68
C SER A 38 -49.43 24.44 3.39
N GLY A 39 -49.48 23.33 4.14
CA GLY A 39 -50.47 22.28 3.90
C GLY A 39 -50.64 21.26 5.04
N PHE A 40 -51.16 21.69 6.19
CA PHE A 40 -51.80 20.76 7.12
C PHE A 40 -53.10 20.24 6.48
N LEU A 41 -53.27 18.92 6.39
CA LEU A 41 -54.56 18.26 6.65
C LEU A 41 -54.36 16.76 6.87
N GLN A 42 -55.45 16.08 7.21
CA GLN A 42 -55.47 14.82 7.97
C GLN A 42 -56.40 13.80 7.28
N GLU A 43 -56.37 12.54 7.77
CA GLU A 43 -57.42 11.52 7.72
C GLU A 43 -57.34 10.33 6.73
N GLN A 44 -57.69 9.17 7.31
CA GLN A 44 -58.42 8.00 6.74
C GLN A 44 -57.75 7.04 5.73
N GLU A 45 -57.59 5.79 6.18
CA GLU A 45 -57.75 4.59 5.34
C GLU A 45 -59.24 4.45 4.91
N PRO A 46 -59.59 3.73 3.82
CA PRO A 46 -59.92 2.30 4.02
C PRO A 46 -59.75 1.34 2.81
N GLN A 47 -59.54 0.06 3.16
CA GLN A 47 -60.07 -1.20 2.58
C GLN A 47 -60.02 -1.58 1.07
N MET A 48 -60.08 -2.92 0.91
CA MET A 48 -60.19 -3.77 -0.29
C MET A 48 -61.38 -3.46 -1.23
N ASP A 49 -61.30 -3.89 -2.51
CA ASP A 49 -61.96 -5.14 -2.98
C ASP A 49 -61.41 -5.64 -4.34
N LYS A 50 -61.96 -6.75 -4.85
CA LYS A 50 -61.50 -7.54 -6.01
C LYS A 50 -62.47 -7.45 -7.21
N ARG A 51 -61.92 -7.42 -8.44
CA ARG A 51 -62.37 -8.05 -9.71
C ARG A 51 -61.61 -7.42 -10.90
N GLY A 52 -61.37 -8.08 -12.03
CA GLY A 52 -61.68 -9.48 -12.40
C GLY A 52 -62.59 -9.60 -13.63
N TYR A 53 -62.03 -9.44 -14.83
CA TYR A 53 -62.64 -9.77 -16.13
C TYR A 53 -61.54 -10.25 -17.11
N GLY A 54 -61.91 -10.99 -18.17
CA GLY A 54 -60.97 -11.48 -19.19
C GLY A 54 -61.67 -12.15 -20.38
N SER A 55 -60.87 -12.81 -21.24
CA SER A 55 -61.28 -13.51 -22.49
C SER A 55 -61.69 -12.58 -23.66
N PRO A 56 -61.62 -13.02 -24.94
CA PRO A 56 -61.45 -14.40 -25.44
C PRO A 56 -60.18 -14.67 -26.29
N SER A 57 -60.09 -15.91 -26.79
CA SER A 57 -58.94 -16.53 -27.47
C SER A 57 -59.32 -17.07 -28.88
N VAL A 58 -58.52 -18.04 -29.39
CA VAL A 58 -58.65 -18.88 -30.61
C VAL A 58 -57.99 -18.31 -31.89
N SER A 59 -57.22 -19.07 -32.68
CA SER A 59 -55.97 -19.85 -32.42
C SER A 59 -55.47 -20.53 -33.71
N SER A 60 -54.16 -20.86 -33.81
CA SER A 60 -53.64 -21.81 -34.82
C SER A 60 -52.22 -22.33 -34.51
N LEU A 61 -52.05 -23.67 -34.57
CA LEU A 61 -50.85 -24.53 -34.73
C LEU A 61 -49.49 -24.14 -34.07
N GLY A 62 -48.67 -25.06 -33.55
CA GLY A 62 -48.68 -26.55 -33.57
C GLY A 62 -47.85 -27.17 -32.43
N SER A 63 -47.62 -28.49 -32.45
CA SER A 63 -47.34 -29.27 -31.23
C SER A 63 -45.87 -29.64 -30.93
N SER A 64 -45.54 -29.56 -29.65
CA SER A 64 -44.55 -30.27 -28.82
C SER A 64 -43.75 -31.45 -29.40
N ARG A 65 -42.43 -31.47 -29.14
CA ARG A 65 -41.80 -32.47 -28.23
C ARG A 65 -40.36 -32.15 -27.79
N SER A 66 -39.99 -32.67 -26.62
CA SER A 66 -38.62 -33.06 -26.18
C SER A 66 -37.45 -32.10 -26.48
N GLY A 67 -37.11 -31.26 -25.50
CA GLY A 67 -35.71 -30.87 -25.29
C GLY A 67 -35.04 -31.88 -24.34
N LEU A 68 -33.97 -32.54 -24.80
CA LEU A 68 -32.99 -33.16 -23.91
C LEU A 68 -32.11 -32.03 -23.37
N THR A 69 -31.94 -31.95 -22.05
CA THR A 69 -30.85 -31.15 -21.48
C THR A 69 -29.56 -31.92 -21.72
N GLU A 70 -28.73 -31.42 -22.64
CA GLU A 70 -27.38 -31.94 -22.86
C GLU A 70 -26.56 -31.76 -21.57
N ILE A 71 -25.63 -32.70 -21.35
CA ILE A 71 -24.66 -32.60 -20.26
C ILE A 71 -23.58 -31.64 -20.74
N GLU A 72 -23.65 -30.38 -20.33
CA GLU A 72 -22.47 -29.52 -20.33
C GLU A 72 -21.50 -30.07 -19.27
N GLU A 73 -20.53 -30.85 -19.71
CA GLU A 73 -19.35 -31.16 -18.90
C GLU A 73 -18.65 -29.82 -18.60
N GLU A 74 -18.46 -29.48 -17.32
CA GLU A 74 -17.56 -28.37 -16.99
C GLU A 74 -16.18 -28.66 -17.60
N PRO A 75 -15.59 -27.74 -18.38
CA PRO A 75 -14.31 -27.99 -19.00
C PRO A 75 -13.26 -28.16 -17.92
N ALA A 76 -12.65 -29.35 -17.85
CA ALA A 76 -11.60 -29.66 -16.89
C ALA A 76 -10.48 -28.61 -16.98
N VAL A 77 -10.41 -27.74 -15.97
CA VAL A 77 -9.47 -26.62 -15.94
C VAL A 77 -8.05 -27.18 -15.95
N ALA A 78 -7.33 -26.96 -17.05
CA ALA A 78 -5.92 -27.32 -17.14
C ALA A 78 -5.14 -26.58 -16.04
N GLU A 79 -4.47 -27.33 -15.16
CA GLU A 79 -3.72 -26.73 -14.05
C GLU A 79 -2.62 -25.81 -14.57
N GLU A 80 -2.79 -24.49 -14.35
CA GLU A 80 -1.76 -23.49 -14.67
C GLU A 80 -0.45 -23.86 -13.96
N GLU A 81 0.66 -24.11 -14.68
CA GLU A 81 1.94 -24.47 -14.04
C GLU A 81 2.47 -23.28 -13.22
N LYS A 82 2.27 -23.33 -11.90
CA LYS A 82 2.69 -22.29 -10.97
C LYS A 82 4.16 -22.41 -10.58
N VAL A 83 4.87 -21.29 -10.58
CA VAL A 83 6.26 -21.19 -10.10
C VAL A 83 6.32 -20.36 -8.83
N TYR A 84 6.67 -20.98 -7.72
CA TYR A 84 6.69 -20.34 -6.41
C TYR A 84 8.04 -19.69 -6.14
N VAL A 85 8.06 -18.47 -5.59
CA VAL A 85 9.30 -17.69 -5.38
C VAL A 85 9.32 -17.13 -3.96
N ALA A 86 10.22 -17.64 -3.10
CA ALA A 86 10.35 -17.21 -1.72
C ALA A 86 11.19 -15.93 -1.60
N LEU A 87 10.54 -14.81 -1.24
CA LEU A 87 11.16 -13.47 -1.21
C LEU A 87 11.15 -12.84 0.20
N GLY A 88 12.18 -12.02 0.48
CA GLY A 88 12.39 -11.35 1.77
C GLY A 88 11.57 -10.07 1.95
N LYS A 89 11.55 -9.55 3.19
CA LYS A 89 10.82 -8.32 3.57
C LYS A 89 11.30 -7.04 2.83
N GLU A 90 12.46 -7.07 2.15
CA GLU A 90 12.99 -5.92 1.38
C GLU A 90 13.10 -6.20 -0.13
N VAL A 91 12.33 -5.44 -0.93
CA VAL A 91 12.32 -5.53 -2.41
C VAL A 91 13.72 -5.42 -3.03
N LYS A 92 14.60 -4.60 -2.44
CA LYS A 92 15.97 -4.39 -2.94
C LYS A 92 16.84 -5.65 -2.91
N GLU A 93 16.67 -6.50 -1.89
CA GLU A 93 17.39 -7.78 -1.79
C GLU A 93 16.76 -8.84 -2.72
N GLY A 94 15.42 -8.90 -2.77
CA GLY A 94 14.69 -9.89 -3.57
C GLY A 94 14.72 -9.65 -5.09
N LYS A 95 14.78 -8.39 -5.54
CA LYS A 95 14.60 -8.02 -6.97
C LYS A 95 15.56 -8.74 -7.91
N ALA A 96 16.82 -8.92 -7.53
CA ALA A 96 17.81 -9.61 -8.38
C ALA A 96 17.52 -11.12 -8.55
N ASN A 97 16.82 -11.75 -7.59
CA ASN A 97 16.39 -13.14 -7.71
C ASN A 97 15.07 -13.24 -8.48
N LEU A 98 14.13 -12.31 -8.28
CA LEU A 98 12.86 -12.26 -9.01
C LEU A 98 13.07 -12.00 -10.52
N LEU A 99 13.95 -11.06 -10.87
CA LEU A 99 14.32 -10.81 -12.27
C LEU A 99 14.89 -12.07 -12.94
N TRP A 100 15.74 -12.82 -12.23
CA TRP A 100 16.26 -14.09 -12.75
C TRP A 100 15.14 -15.12 -12.99
N VAL A 101 14.10 -15.18 -12.13
CA VAL A 101 12.93 -16.03 -12.40
C VAL A 101 12.19 -15.56 -13.65
N LEU A 102 11.93 -14.26 -13.79
CA LEU A 102 11.26 -13.68 -14.97
C LEU A 102 12.04 -13.85 -16.28
N GLU A 103 13.37 -13.93 -16.21
CA GLU A 103 14.27 -14.20 -17.34
C GLU A 103 14.37 -15.70 -17.69
N ASN A 104 14.15 -16.60 -16.72
CA ASN A 104 14.36 -18.05 -16.87
C ASN A 104 13.04 -18.87 -16.76
N THR A 105 11.88 -18.22 -16.91
CA THR A 105 10.55 -18.85 -16.86
C THR A 105 9.71 -18.42 -18.06
N SER A 106 8.97 -19.35 -18.67
CA SER A 106 8.02 -19.05 -19.76
C SER A 106 6.95 -18.06 -19.27
N ARG A 107 6.64 -17.04 -20.09
CA ARG A 107 5.67 -15.97 -19.72
C ARG A 107 4.22 -16.45 -19.51
N GLU A 108 3.91 -17.66 -19.97
CA GLU A 108 2.63 -18.34 -19.78
C GLU A 108 2.45 -18.92 -18.38
N LYS A 109 3.52 -18.98 -17.56
CA LYS A 109 3.50 -19.59 -16.22
C LYS A 109 3.24 -18.55 -15.13
N LYS A 110 2.34 -18.88 -14.22
CA LYS A 110 1.90 -17.98 -13.14
C LYS A 110 2.88 -18.00 -11.97
N ILE A 111 3.28 -16.83 -11.49
CA ILE A 111 4.27 -16.70 -10.40
C ILE A 111 3.56 -16.54 -9.05
N VAL A 112 3.92 -17.35 -8.07
CA VAL A 112 3.41 -17.24 -6.70
C VAL A 112 4.50 -16.67 -5.79
N ILE A 113 4.32 -15.44 -5.32
CA ILE A 113 5.26 -14.79 -4.41
C ILE A 113 5.02 -15.30 -3.00
N VAL A 114 5.94 -16.12 -2.51
CA VAL A 114 5.86 -16.76 -1.20
C VAL A 114 6.58 -15.92 -0.15
N HIS A 115 5.90 -15.65 0.97
CA HIS A 115 6.50 -14.96 2.11
C HIS A 115 6.13 -15.62 3.44
N VAL A 116 7.14 -15.91 4.28
CA VAL A 116 6.91 -16.28 5.67
C VAL A 116 7.04 -15.02 6.52
N HIS A 117 5.92 -14.49 6.97
CA HIS A 117 5.90 -13.37 7.90
C HIS A 117 6.18 -13.89 9.31
N ARG A 118 7.21 -13.33 9.95
CA ARG A 118 7.45 -13.50 11.38
C ARG A 118 7.04 -12.21 12.11
N PRO A 119 6.03 -12.24 13.00
CA PRO A 119 5.63 -11.11 13.81
C PRO A 119 6.73 -10.67 14.79
N ALA A 120 6.80 -9.37 15.09
CA ALA A 120 7.74 -8.85 16.08
C ALA A 120 7.42 -9.32 17.51
N GLN A 121 8.35 -10.08 18.11
CA GLN A 121 8.31 -10.53 19.52
C GLN A 121 8.76 -9.44 20.53
N LYS A 122 9.21 -8.29 20.03
CA LYS A 122 9.45 -7.05 20.78
C LYS A 122 8.89 -5.88 20.00
N ILE A 123 8.12 -5.02 20.65
CA ILE A 123 7.40 -3.91 20.06
C ILE A 123 8.01 -2.59 20.58
N PRO A 124 8.33 -1.63 19.69
CA PRO A 124 8.80 -0.31 20.11
C PRO A 124 7.61 0.57 20.55
N MET A 125 7.64 1.05 21.78
CA MET A 125 6.72 2.09 22.28
C MET A 125 7.52 3.18 22.99
N MET A 126 7.17 4.45 22.74
CA MET A 126 7.79 5.63 23.39
C MET A 126 9.34 5.64 23.39
N GLY A 127 9.96 5.08 22.34
CA GLY A 127 11.43 4.98 22.19
C GLY A 127 12.09 3.76 22.85
N ALA A 128 11.35 2.93 23.60
CA ALA A 128 11.86 1.71 24.23
C ALA A 128 11.25 0.43 23.61
N TRP A 129 11.97 -0.69 23.72
CA TRP A 129 11.58 -1.99 23.14
C TRP A 129 11.00 -2.92 24.20
N PHE A 130 9.68 -3.10 24.21
CA PHE A 130 8.97 -3.94 25.15
C PHE A 130 8.73 -5.34 24.58
N PRO A 131 9.00 -6.43 25.32
CA PRO A 131 8.49 -7.76 25.01
C PRO A 131 6.97 -7.78 24.87
N VAL A 132 6.44 -8.58 23.94
CA VAL A 132 4.99 -8.68 23.67
C VAL A 132 4.17 -9.00 24.94
N ASN A 133 4.71 -9.82 25.85
CA ASN A 133 4.05 -10.20 27.10
C ASN A 133 4.05 -9.12 28.19
N GLN A 134 4.57 -7.92 27.92
CA GLN A 134 4.51 -6.75 28.82
C GLN A 134 3.53 -5.67 28.33
N LEU A 135 2.90 -5.85 27.17
CA LEU A 135 1.98 -4.89 26.55
C LEU A 135 0.54 -5.40 26.57
N LYS A 136 -0.44 -4.50 26.40
CA LYS A 136 -1.85 -4.90 26.32
C LYS A 136 -2.12 -5.53 24.95
N GLU A 137 -2.98 -6.54 24.91
CA GLU A 137 -3.32 -7.27 23.69
C GLU A 137 -3.78 -6.36 22.53
N ARG A 138 -4.48 -5.25 22.83
CA ARG A 138 -4.88 -4.24 21.83
C ARG A 138 -3.68 -3.50 21.21
N GLU A 139 -2.67 -3.18 22.01
CA GLU A 139 -1.43 -2.49 21.59
C GLU A 139 -0.59 -3.44 20.71
N VAL A 140 -0.52 -4.72 21.10
CA VAL A 140 0.13 -5.79 20.33
C VAL A 140 -0.53 -6.00 18.97
N LYS A 141 -1.87 -6.15 18.93
CA LYS A 141 -2.63 -6.33 17.69
C LYS A 141 -2.50 -5.14 16.75
N ALA A 142 -2.58 -3.91 17.27
CA ALA A 142 -2.40 -2.70 16.47
C ALA A 142 -0.99 -2.63 15.83
N TYR A 143 0.07 -2.98 16.58
CA TYR A 143 1.42 -3.00 16.02
C TYR A 143 1.62 -4.08 14.95
N TRP A 144 1.15 -5.31 15.20
CA TRP A 144 1.23 -6.39 14.20
C TRP A 144 0.41 -6.09 12.94
N GLN A 145 -0.71 -5.36 13.06
CA GLN A 145 -1.45 -4.87 11.90
C GLN A 145 -0.62 -3.90 11.05
N ILE A 146 0.05 -2.91 11.67
CA ILE A 146 0.98 -2.01 10.98
C ILE A 146 2.15 -2.79 10.34
N GLU A 147 2.66 -3.84 11.01
CA GLU A 147 3.70 -4.70 10.43
C GLU A 147 3.19 -5.48 9.21
N ARG A 148 1.95 -5.98 9.26
CA ARG A 148 1.27 -6.70 8.17
C ARG A 148 0.94 -5.78 6.99
N GLU A 149 0.57 -4.53 7.23
CA GLU A 149 0.38 -3.50 6.19
C GLU A 149 1.71 -3.15 5.50
N LYS A 150 2.77 -2.91 6.27
CA LYS A 150 4.13 -2.67 5.74
C LYS A 150 4.66 -3.87 4.94
N MET A 151 4.40 -5.09 5.41
CA MET A 151 4.72 -6.32 4.68
C MET A 151 3.94 -6.40 3.35
N ASN A 152 2.63 -6.13 3.36
CA ASN A 152 1.82 -6.11 2.15
C ASN A 152 2.32 -5.09 1.12
N LYS A 153 2.69 -3.88 1.54
CA LYS A 153 3.27 -2.86 0.64
C LYS A 153 4.60 -3.33 0.01
N SER A 154 5.41 -4.10 0.74
CA SER A 154 6.64 -4.71 0.20
C SER A 154 6.34 -5.84 -0.79
N LEU A 155 5.32 -6.66 -0.54
CA LEU A 155 4.92 -7.74 -1.47
C LEU A 155 4.27 -7.22 -2.75
N ASN A 156 3.45 -6.17 -2.66
CA ASN A 156 2.91 -5.49 -3.85
C ASN A 156 4.06 -4.98 -4.73
N GLY A 157 5.09 -4.36 -4.14
CA GLY A 157 6.31 -3.93 -4.83
C GLY A 157 7.13 -5.02 -5.55
N TYR A 158 6.77 -6.31 -5.42
CA TYR A 158 7.23 -7.39 -6.29
C TYR A 158 6.20 -7.79 -7.36
N LEU A 159 4.90 -7.73 -7.07
CA LEU A 159 3.83 -7.94 -8.06
C LEU A 159 3.91 -6.90 -9.18
N ASP A 160 4.15 -5.63 -8.84
CA ASP A 160 4.38 -4.53 -9.79
C ASP A 160 5.52 -4.85 -10.79
N ILE A 161 6.55 -5.59 -10.32
CA ILE A 161 7.68 -6.04 -11.16
C ILE A 161 7.25 -7.17 -12.10
N CYS A 162 6.42 -8.11 -11.66
CA CYS A 162 5.85 -9.15 -12.53
C CYS A 162 4.92 -8.55 -13.60
N GLU A 163 4.10 -7.56 -13.23
CA GLU A 163 3.19 -6.85 -14.13
C GLU A 163 3.96 -6.06 -15.22
N CYS A 164 5.04 -5.39 -14.84
CA CYS A 164 5.98 -4.75 -15.79
C CYS A 164 6.56 -5.72 -16.83
N PHE A 165 6.67 -7.01 -16.49
CA PHE A 165 7.12 -8.08 -17.40
C PHE A 165 5.97 -8.83 -18.10
N LYS A 166 4.71 -8.44 -17.83
CA LYS A 166 3.47 -9.04 -18.32
C LYS A 166 3.30 -10.52 -17.93
N VAL A 167 3.72 -10.87 -16.72
CA VAL A 167 3.55 -12.22 -16.15
C VAL A 167 2.52 -12.16 -15.02
N GLN A 168 1.51 -13.04 -15.04
CA GLN A 168 0.53 -13.13 -13.95
C GLN A 168 1.22 -13.51 -12.64
N ALA A 169 0.90 -12.80 -11.56
CA ALA A 169 1.44 -13.10 -10.24
C ALA A 169 0.40 -12.97 -9.12
N GLU A 170 0.50 -13.86 -8.13
CA GLU A 170 -0.29 -13.84 -6.89
C GLU A 170 0.64 -13.93 -5.67
N LYS A 171 0.16 -13.57 -4.47
CA LYS A 171 0.97 -13.59 -3.23
C LYS A 171 0.41 -14.59 -2.21
N LEU A 172 1.30 -15.38 -1.61
CA LEU A 172 0.99 -16.40 -0.61
C LEU A 172 1.80 -16.14 0.66
N VAL A 173 1.11 -15.90 1.77
CA VAL A 173 1.72 -15.51 3.04
C VAL A 173 1.31 -16.46 4.16
N ILE A 174 2.27 -16.88 4.99
CA ILE A 174 2.03 -17.62 6.22
C ILE A 174 2.69 -16.90 7.41
N GLU A 175 2.07 -16.94 8.58
CA GLU A 175 2.60 -16.31 9.80
C GLU A 175 3.20 -17.38 10.74
N THR A 176 4.52 -17.42 10.89
CA THR A 176 5.22 -18.39 11.76
C THR A 176 6.51 -17.81 12.38
N ASP A 177 6.97 -18.40 13.49
CA ASP A 177 8.22 -18.02 14.14
C ASP A 177 9.50 -18.56 13.45
N ASP A 178 9.39 -19.50 12.51
CA ASP A 178 10.55 -20.09 11.81
C ASP A 178 10.32 -20.13 10.30
N VAL A 179 11.10 -19.31 9.57
CA VAL A 179 11.02 -19.18 8.11
C VAL A 179 11.26 -20.50 7.38
N SER A 180 12.08 -21.41 7.92
CA SER A 180 12.28 -22.73 7.29
C SER A 180 11.10 -23.65 7.50
N LYS A 181 10.50 -23.67 8.70
CA LYS A 181 9.29 -24.45 8.97
C LYS A 181 8.10 -23.94 8.16
N GLY A 182 7.88 -22.62 8.13
CA GLY A 182 6.80 -22.01 7.35
C GLY A 182 6.93 -22.26 5.84
N LEU A 183 8.16 -22.35 5.29
CA LEU A 183 8.37 -22.75 3.90
C LEU A 183 8.05 -24.23 3.67
N VAL A 184 8.50 -25.14 4.56
CA VAL A 184 8.19 -26.58 4.46
C VAL A 184 6.69 -26.85 4.61
N GLU A 185 6.02 -26.17 5.55
CA GLU A 185 4.56 -26.25 5.73
C GLU A 185 3.83 -25.74 4.50
N LEU A 186 4.24 -24.61 3.90
CA LEU A 186 3.65 -24.11 2.66
C LEU A 186 3.81 -25.08 1.49
N ILE A 187 4.98 -25.75 1.37
CA ILE A 187 5.24 -26.75 0.32
C ILE A 187 4.28 -27.92 0.44
N ALA A 188 4.17 -28.52 1.63
CA ALA A 188 3.27 -29.65 1.87
C ALA A 188 1.79 -29.25 1.73
N LYS A 189 1.40 -28.09 2.28
CA LYS A 189 -0.01 -27.64 2.33
C LYS A 189 -0.59 -27.23 0.97
N HIS A 190 0.25 -26.78 0.04
CA HIS A 190 -0.18 -26.31 -1.29
C HIS A 190 0.37 -27.14 -2.45
N GLY A 191 0.95 -28.32 -2.18
CA GLY A 191 1.50 -29.21 -3.20
C GLY A 191 2.55 -28.55 -4.08
N ILE A 192 3.45 -27.73 -3.50
CA ILE A 192 4.39 -26.91 -4.29
C ILE A 192 5.40 -27.81 -5.00
N THR A 193 5.18 -28.08 -6.28
CA THR A 193 6.08 -28.88 -7.12
C THR A 193 7.36 -28.13 -7.51
N LYS A 194 7.37 -26.79 -7.48
CA LYS A 194 8.47 -25.97 -8.00
C LYS A 194 8.66 -24.67 -7.22
N LEU A 195 9.80 -24.55 -6.53
CA LEU A 195 10.15 -23.42 -5.67
C LEU A 195 11.50 -22.80 -6.06
N VAL A 196 11.58 -21.47 -6.05
CA VAL A 196 12.83 -20.71 -6.17
C VAL A 196 13.09 -19.94 -4.88
N MET A 197 14.29 -20.04 -4.29
CA MET A 197 14.61 -19.37 -3.02
C MET A 197 16.07 -18.89 -2.90
N GLY A 198 16.33 -18.04 -1.92
CA GLY A 198 17.67 -17.45 -1.68
C GLY A 198 18.71 -18.44 -1.12
N ALA A 199 19.80 -18.68 -1.86
CA ALA A 199 20.92 -19.54 -1.44
C ALA A 199 21.75 -18.97 -0.27
N ALA A 200 21.75 -17.64 -0.11
CA ALA A 200 22.52 -16.89 0.87
C ALA A 200 21.72 -15.68 1.38
N ALA A 201 22.04 -15.20 2.58
CA ALA A 201 21.81 -13.81 2.93
C ALA A 201 22.89 -12.93 2.28
N ASP A 202 22.55 -11.70 1.90
CA ASP A 202 23.39 -10.84 1.04
C ASP A 202 24.83 -10.63 1.55
N LYS A 203 24.98 -10.48 2.87
CA LYS A 203 26.26 -10.37 3.60
C LYS A 203 27.16 -11.62 3.59
N HIS A 204 26.70 -12.74 3.03
CA HIS A 204 27.43 -14.01 2.97
C HIS A 204 27.64 -14.52 1.53
N TYR A 205 27.12 -13.81 0.53
CA TYR A 205 27.35 -14.11 -0.88
C TYR A 205 28.81 -13.88 -1.30
N SER A 206 29.29 -14.71 -2.21
CA SER A 206 30.59 -14.54 -2.88
C SER A 206 30.44 -14.87 -4.36
N ARG A 207 31.11 -14.13 -5.24
CA ARG A 207 31.11 -14.40 -6.70
C ARG A 207 31.68 -15.78 -7.09
N LYS A 208 32.25 -16.54 -6.14
CA LYS A 208 32.77 -17.92 -6.32
C LYS A 208 31.97 -18.99 -5.55
N MET A 209 30.80 -18.65 -5.01
CA MET A 209 29.95 -19.55 -4.22
C MET A 209 29.33 -20.65 -5.09
N LYS A 210 29.43 -21.92 -4.65
CA LYS A 210 28.84 -23.11 -5.30
C LYS A 210 27.96 -23.96 -4.36
N GLU A 211 27.90 -23.60 -3.10
CA GLU A 211 27.26 -24.36 -2.00
C GLU A 211 26.32 -23.42 -1.24
N LEU A 212 25.31 -23.96 -0.55
CA LEU A 212 24.40 -23.17 0.28
C LEU A 212 25.09 -22.62 1.54
N ARG A 213 24.72 -21.39 1.93
CA ARG A 213 25.19 -20.75 3.18
C ARG A 213 24.09 -20.19 4.06
N SER A 214 22.86 -20.11 3.55
CA SER A 214 21.69 -19.79 4.38
C SER A 214 21.28 -21.03 5.19
N LYS A 215 21.20 -20.89 6.52
CA LYS A 215 20.65 -21.94 7.41
C LYS A 215 19.22 -22.32 7.00
N THR A 216 18.42 -21.34 6.59
CA THR A 216 17.06 -21.55 6.07
C THR A 216 17.07 -22.39 4.79
N ALA A 217 17.98 -22.11 3.86
CA ALA A 217 18.09 -22.86 2.61
C ALA A 217 18.51 -24.32 2.84
N LEU A 218 19.49 -24.56 3.72
CA LEU A 218 19.90 -25.90 4.13
C LEU A 218 18.77 -26.67 4.82
N SER A 219 18.05 -26.01 5.74
CA SER A 219 16.88 -26.59 6.44
C SER A 219 15.78 -27.00 5.46
N VAL A 220 15.39 -26.10 4.54
CA VAL A 220 14.35 -26.37 3.52
C VAL A 220 14.81 -27.43 2.51
N GLN A 221 16.08 -27.44 2.08
CA GLN A 221 16.61 -28.48 1.19
C GLN A 221 16.44 -29.90 1.78
N GLN A 222 16.61 -30.03 3.09
CA GLN A 222 16.56 -31.30 3.83
C GLN A 222 15.15 -31.72 4.28
N GLN A 223 14.23 -30.78 4.49
CA GLN A 223 12.92 -31.03 5.11
C GLN A 223 11.72 -30.80 4.19
N ALA A 224 11.89 -30.13 3.04
CA ALA A 224 10.81 -29.98 2.08
C ALA A 224 10.47 -31.31 1.40
N ASP A 225 9.20 -31.50 1.07
CA ASP A 225 8.67 -32.71 0.42
C ASP A 225 9.50 -33.13 -0.81
N PRO A 226 9.88 -34.42 -0.99
CA PRO A 226 10.73 -34.87 -2.10
C PRO A 226 10.19 -34.55 -3.50
N SER A 227 8.87 -34.38 -3.67
CA SER A 227 8.25 -33.99 -4.95
C SER A 227 8.54 -32.54 -5.37
N CYS A 228 9.07 -31.71 -4.47
CA CYS A 228 9.35 -30.29 -4.74
C CYS A 228 10.74 -30.08 -5.37
N LYS A 229 10.81 -29.59 -6.61
CA LYS A 229 12.05 -29.14 -7.26
C LYS A 229 12.40 -27.72 -6.79
N ILE A 230 13.54 -27.57 -6.11
CA ILE A 230 13.97 -26.32 -5.47
C ILE A 230 15.21 -25.74 -6.15
N LEU A 231 15.09 -24.51 -6.66
CA LEU A 231 16.17 -23.77 -7.29
C LEU A 231 16.72 -22.71 -6.31
N PHE A 232 18.02 -22.76 -6.03
CA PHE A 232 18.67 -21.88 -5.07
C PHE A 232 19.46 -20.77 -5.78
N VAL A 233 18.99 -19.54 -5.68
CA VAL A 233 19.47 -18.37 -6.44
C VAL A 233 20.09 -17.34 -5.49
N CYS A 234 21.11 -16.60 -5.94
CA CYS A 234 21.58 -15.41 -5.23
C CYS A 234 22.15 -14.37 -6.20
N ARG A 235 21.68 -13.12 -6.10
CA ARG A 235 22.07 -11.97 -6.96
C ARG A 235 21.99 -12.30 -8.45
N GLY A 236 20.87 -12.87 -8.87
CA GLY A 236 20.60 -13.22 -10.27
C GLY A 236 21.45 -14.35 -10.83
N LYS A 237 21.93 -15.26 -9.97
CA LYS A 237 22.66 -16.47 -10.36
C LYS A 237 22.14 -17.70 -9.64
N LEU A 238 21.86 -18.76 -10.40
CA LEU A 238 21.63 -20.09 -9.87
C LEU A 238 22.93 -20.62 -9.21
N ILE A 239 22.81 -21.13 -7.99
CA ILE A 239 23.92 -21.68 -7.19
C ILE A 239 23.87 -23.21 -7.19
N CYS A 240 22.69 -23.78 -6.93
CA CYS A 240 22.42 -25.21 -7.02
C CYS A 240 20.92 -25.47 -7.21
N VAL A 241 20.58 -26.71 -7.56
CA VAL A 241 19.21 -27.22 -7.67
C VAL A 241 19.10 -28.43 -6.74
N ARG A 242 17.95 -28.61 -6.10
CA ARG A 242 17.47 -29.90 -5.60
C ARG A 242 16.37 -30.33 -6.56
N ASP A 243 16.59 -31.38 -7.33
CA ASP A 243 15.55 -31.95 -8.18
C ASP A 243 14.45 -32.60 -7.33
N ALA A 244 13.33 -32.92 -7.98
CA ALA A 244 12.26 -33.70 -7.35
C ALA A 244 12.58 -35.19 -7.52
N ASP A 245 12.46 -35.97 -6.44
CA ASP A 245 12.65 -37.42 -6.49
C ASP A 245 11.42 -38.08 -7.14
N GLN A 246 11.45 -38.18 -8.48
CA GLN A 246 10.56 -39.06 -9.22
C GLN A 246 11.03 -40.52 -9.08
N ASP A 247 10.87 -41.08 -7.89
CA ASP A 247 10.44 -42.46 -7.64
C ASP A 247 10.44 -42.77 -6.13
N GLY A 248 9.52 -43.62 -5.70
CA GLY A 248 9.66 -44.32 -4.43
C GLY A 248 10.85 -45.29 -4.48
N PRO A 249 11.28 -45.89 -3.35
CA PRO A 249 12.45 -46.76 -3.36
C PRO A 249 12.18 -48.10 -4.07
N HIS A 250 12.29 -48.15 -5.41
CA HIS A 250 12.83 -49.25 -6.23
C HIS A 250 12.70 -49.00 -7.75
N SER A 251 13.67 -49.53 -8.51
CA SER A 251 13.73 -49.61 -9.99
C SER A 251 14.30 -48.39 -10.74
N SER A 252 14.91 -48.64 -11.89
CA SER A 252 15.81 -47.73 -12.59
C SER A 252 15.34 -47.34 -13.99
N LYS A 253 15.59 -46.07 -14.36
CA LYS A 253 15.65 -45.52 -15.73
C LYS A 253 14.35 -45.56 -16.57
N GLY A 254 13.64 -44.43 -16.56
CA GLY A 254 12.85 -43.93 -17.69
C GLY A 254 13.43 -42.59 -18.20
N SER A 255 13.18 -42.23 -19.46
CA SER A 255 13.64 -40.96 -20.05
C SER A 255 12.45 -40.10 -20.48
N VAL A 256 12.37 -38.87 -19.97
CA VAL A 256 11.47 -37.81 -20.47
C VAL A 256 12.30 -36.55 -20.70
N THR A 257 12.08 -35.87 -21.82
CA THR A 257 12.86 -34.71 -22.27
C THR A 257 12.37 -33.40 -21.64
N ASP A 258 13.24 -32.66 -20.96
CA ASP A 258 12.97 -31.33 -20.37
C ASP A 258 13.86 -30.26 -21.08
N PRO A 259 13.34 -29.12 -21.58
CA PRO A 259 14.06 -28.27 -22.57
C PRO A 259 15.34 -27.52 -22.12
N TRP A 260 15.93 -27.81 -20.96
CA TRP A 260 16.87 -26.91 -20.27
C TRP A 260 18.37 -27.28 -20.32
N GLU A 261 18.79 -28.38 -20.94
CA GLU A 261 20.23 -28.71 -21.06
C GLU A 261 21.02 -27.79 -22.02
N PHE A 262 20.34 -27.03 -22.90
CA PHE A 262 20.93 -26.46 -24.11
C PHE A 262 21.98 -25.34 -23.91
N ILE A 263 22.12 -24.81 -22.68
CA ILE A 263 22.97 -23.63 -22.41
C ILE A 263 24.39 -24.02 -21.95
N THR A 264 24.65 -25.29 -21.59
CA THR A 264 25.93 -25.71 -20.96
C THR A 264 26.94 -26.38 -21.90
N ARG A 265 26.63 -26.56 -23.20
CA ARG A 265 27.54 -27.19 -24.18
C ARG A 265 27.63 -26.40 -25.49
N SER A 266 28.72 -25.66 -25.65
CA SER A 266 29.25 -25.24 -26.94
C SER A 266 30.75 -24.95 -26.82
N LEU A 267 31.57 -25.98 -27.06
CA LEU A 267 33.00 -25.91 -27.46
C LEU A 267 33.63 -27.33 -27.53
N GLN A 268 33.26 -28.12 -28.54
CA GLN A 268 34.09 -29.18 -29.16
C GLN A 268 33.39 -29.71 -30.43
N SER A 269 34.14 -30.41 -31.30
CA SER A 269 33.86 -30.51 -32.75
C SER A 269 33.91 -31.93 -33.31
N SER A 270 33.15 -32.17 -34.39
CA SER A 270 33.24 -33.31 -35.32
C SER A 270 32.82 -34.68 -34.71
N ASP A 271 32.31 -35.69 -35.43
CA ASP A 271 32.30 -36.01 -36.88
C ASP A 271 30.98 -36.72 -37.32
N CYS A 272 30.90 -37.23 -38.56
CA CYS A 272 29.69 -37.79 -39.19
C CYS A 272 29.54 -39.34 -39.11
N SER A 273 28.30 -39.88 -39.24
CA SER A 273 27.88 -40.90 -40.27
C SER A 273 26.81 -41.95 -39.87
N LEU A 274 25.85 -42.17 -40.78
CA LEU A 274 25.14 -43.40 -41.21
C LEU A 274 24.36 -44.37 -40.27
N GLY A 275 23.06 -44.58 -40.60
CA GLY A 275 22.39 -45.90 -40.74
C GLY A 275 21.69 -46.54 -39.52
N SER A 276 20.83 -47.57 -39.66
CA SER A 276 20.06 -48.09 -40.83
C SER A 276 19.09 -49.25 -40.46
N MET A 277 17.76 -49.05 -40.54
CA MET A 277 16.67 -50.10 -40.62
C MET A 277 16.61 -51.11 -39.43
N SER A 278 15.66 -52.07 -39.27
CA SER A 278 14.55 -52.63 -40.09
C SER A 278 13.40 -53.23 -39.21
N GLU A 279 12.25 -53.56 -39.84
CA GLU A 279 11.15 -54.54 -39.57
C GLU A 279 11.15 -55.43 -38.29
N GLY A 280 10.03 -55.93 -37.72
CA GLY A 280 8.57 -56.01 -38.04
C GLY A 280 7.88 -56.99 -37.04
N GLY A 281 6.59 -57.39 -37.03
CA GLY A 281 5.36 -57.05 -37.79
C GLY A 281 4.25 -58.14 -37.64
N LEU A 282 2.94 -57.79 -37.80
CA LEU A 282 1.73 -58.69 -37.89
C LEU A 282 1.28 -59.43 -36.58
N SER A 283 0.00 -59.83 -36.32
CA SER A 283 -1.40 -59.52 -36.75
C SER A 283 -2.40 -60.23 -35.74
N SER A 284 -3.74 -60.43 -35.80
CA SER A 284 -4.89 -60.17 -36.71
C SER A 284 -6.28 -60.31 -35.98
N VAL A 285 -7.28 -59.51 -36.40
CA VAL A 285 -8.78 -59.68 -36.61
C VAL A 285 -9.51 -60.98 -36.18
N GLY A 286 -10.82 -61.06 -35.79
CA GLY A 286 -11.90 -60.06 -35.53
C GLY A 286 -13.35 -60.46 -36.04
N LEU A 287 -14.44 -59.83 -35.49
CA LEU A 287 -15.88 -59.74 -35.98
C LEU A 287 -16.74 -61.06 -36.03
N SER A 288 -18.09 -61.18 -36.19
CA SER A 288 -19.39 -60.47 -35.90
C SER A 288 -20.57 -61.36 -36.49
N LEU A 289 -21.93 -61.20 -36.44
CA LEU A 289 -22.98 -60.27 -35.92
C LEU A 289 -24.41 -60.96 -36.00
N ALA A 290 -25.52 -60.26 -35.69
CA ALA A 290 -26.94 -60.44 -36.18
C ALA A 290 -27.85 -61.60 -35.62
N LEU A 291 -29.22 -61.60 -35.57
CA LEU A 291 -30.34 -60.60 -35.76
C LEU A 291 -31.78 -61.15 -35.33
N LYS A 292 -32.70 -60.30 -34.78
CA LYS A 292 -34.23 -60.19 -34.93
C LYS A 292 -35.22 -61.39 -34.69
N ASP A 293 -36.57 -61.29 -34.48
CA ASP A 293 -37.62 -60.25 -34.09
C ASP A 293 -39.05 -60.85 -33.71
N GLU A 294 -40.01 -60.04 -33.17
CA GLU A 294 -41.53 -60.17 -33.03
C GLU A 294 -42.23 -61.42 -32.33
N GLY A 295 -43.51 -61.45 -31.83
CA GLY A 295 -44.57 -60.46 -31.45
C GLY A 295 -46.06 -60.99 -31.25
N ARG A 296 -46.85 -60.46 -30.25
CA ARG A 296 -48.38 -60.43 -30.08
C ARG A 296 -49.22 -61.75 -29.86
N GLU A 297 -50.47 -61.87 -29.31
CA GLU A 297 -51.48 -61.01 -28.57
C GLU A 297 -52.54 -61.85 -27.70
N GLU A 298 -53.78 -61.38 -27.41
CA GLU A 298 -54.68 -61.71 -26.22
C GLU A 298 -55.94 -62.65 -26.35
N GLY A 299 -56.59 -63.02 -25.20
CA GLY A 299 -58.04 -63.37 -24.99
C GLY A 299 -58.43 -64.87 -24.74
N SER A 300 -59.56 -65.37 -24.16
CA SER A 300 -60.64 -64.97 -23.20
C SER A 300 -61.93 -65.84 -23.47
N LEU A 301 -62.85 -66.30 -22.59
CA LEU A 301 -63.07 -66.30 -21.12
C LEU A 301 -64.24 -67.27 -20.69
N SER A 302 -64.36 -67.59 -19.37
CA SER A 302 -65.57 -67.94 -18.54
C SER A 302 -66.57 -69.13 -18.79
N LEU A 303 -66.72 -70.01 -17.76
CA LEU A 303 -67.93 -70.55 -17.01
C LEU A 303 -69.23 -71.04 -17.73
N PRO A 304 -70.06 -71.99 -17.18
CA PRO A 304 -70.70 -71.97 -15.83
C PRO A 304 -70.92 -73.34 -15.10
N SER A 305 -71.87 -73.40 -14.13
CA SER A 305 -72.16 -74.44 -13.10
C SER A 305 -73.55 -75.12 -13.21
N PHE A 306 -73.88 -76.15 -12.39
CA PHE A 306 -75.11 -76.25 -11.53
C PHE A 306 -75.18 -77.50 -10.59
N HIS A 307 -76.29 -77.65 -9.83
CA HIS A 307 -76.61 -78.56 -8.69
C HIS A 307 -76.98 -80.03 -9.11
N GLU A 308 -77.46 -81.02 -8.30
CA GLU A 308 -78.10 -81.07 -6.95
C GLU A 308 -77.98 -82.45 -6.19
N SER A 309 -78.91 -82.79 -5.27
CA SER A 309 -78.96 -83.92 -4.29
C SER A 309 -79.48 -85.28 -4.88
N GLU A 310 -79.83 -86.40 -4.18
CA GLU A 310 -80.23 -86.69 -2.78
C GLU A 310 -80.06 -88.19 -2.38
N GLU A 311 -80.82 -88.70 -1.38
CA GLU A 311 -80.61 -89.97 -0.63
C GLU A 311 -81.43 -91.21 -1.11
N ASP A 312 -81.20 -92.42 -0.54
CA ASP A 312 -82.11 -93.11 0.43
C ASP A 312 -82.24 -94.69 0.38
N LEU A 313 -82.50 -95.32 1.56
CA LEU A 313 -83.10 -96.67 1.87
C LEU A 313 -82.54 -98.02 1.29
N GLN A 314 -82.87 -99.26 1.74
CA GLN A 314 -83.23 -99.90 3.05
C GLN A 314 -83.58 -101.41 2.87
N PHE A 315 -83.20 -102.36 3.77
CA PHE A 315 -84.04 -103.51 4.26
C PHE A 315 -83.41 -104.35 5.41
N SER A 316 -84.13 -105.35 5.97
CA SER A 316 -83.86 -105.99 7.28
C SER A 316 -84.32 -107.46 7.46
N SER A 317 -84.08 -108.03 8.68
CA SER A 317 -84.78 -109.19 9.33
C SER A 317 -84.37 -110.65 8.98
N LEU A 318 -84.77 -111.70 9.72
CA LEU A 318 -84.59 -112.07 11.17
C LEU A 318 -85.16 -113.49 11.52
N HIS A 319 -84.75 -114.06 12.67
CA HIS A 319 -85.38 -115.14 13.51
C HIS A 319 -85.37 -116.66 13.12
N HIS A 320 -85.17 -117.50 14.17
CA HIS A 320 -85.64 -118.88 14.53
C HIS A 320 -85.82 -120.02 13.48
N GLY A 321 -85.76 -121.32 13.84
CA GLY A 321 -85.40 -121.98 15.11
C GLY A 321 -86.04 -123.40 15.30
N LEU A 322 -85.45 -124.23 16.18
CA LEU A 322 -85.89 -125.54 16.73
C LEU A 322 -85.74 -126.85 15.90
N ASP A 323 -85.04 -127.80 16.52
CA ASP A 323 -85.33 -129.23 16.80
C ASP A 323 -85.48 -130.35 15.72
N ASP A 324 -84.53 -131.31 15.85
CA ASP A 324 -84.65 -132.78 15.88
C ASP A 324 -84.87 -133.68 14.62
N VAL A 325 -83.79 -134.40 14.26
CA VAL A 325 -83.65 -135.80 13.74
C VAL A 325 -84.56 -136.36 12.61
N GLY A 326 -83.93 -136.87 11.53
CA GLY A 326 -84.32 -138.19 10.97
C GLY A 326 -84.34 -138.47 9.44
N MET A 327 -83.18 -138.60 8.78
CA MET A 327 -82.85 -139.61 7.71
C MET A 327 -83.83 -139.82 6.50
N HIS A 328 -83.53 -139.40 5.25
CA HIS A 328 -82.72 -140.09 4.18
C HIS A 328 -83.58 -140.90 3.13
N ASP A 329 -83.24 -141.08 1.82
CA ASP A 329 -82.10 -140.60 1.02
C ASP A 329 -82.17 -140.68 -0.55
N GLU A 330 -81.15 -140.11 -1.22
CA GLU A 330 -80.36 -140.63 -2.38
C GLU A 330 -80.90 -140.82 -3.83
N VAL A 331 -81.79 -139.96 -4.36
CA VAL A 331 -82.05 -139.94 -5.84
C VAL A 331 -81.82 -138.57 -6.51
N TYR A 332 -81.84 -137.46 -5.76
CA TYR A 332 -81.95 -136.12 -6.33
C TYR A 332 -80.64 -135.53 -6.89
N GLU A 333 -79.47 -135.97 -6.40
CA GLU A 333 -78.20 -135.26 -6.63
C GLU A 333 -77.70 -135.23 -8.09
N LYS A 334 -77.88 -136.33 -8.84
CA LYS A 334 -77.21 -136.49 -10.15
C LYS A 334 -77.76 -135.60 -11.27
N LEU A 335 -79.02 -135.14 -11.16
CA LEU A 335 -79.59 -134.19 -12.11
C LEU A 335 -79.12 -132.74 -11.83
N LEU A 336 -78.78 -132.45 -10.58
CA LEU A 336 -78.40 -131.11 -10.12
C LEU A 336 -77.03 -130.69 -10.70
N LEU A 337 -76.06 -131.61 -10.70
CA LEU A 337 -74.68 -131.39 -11.14
C LEU A 337 -74.55 -130.84 -12.57
N ALA A 338 -75.25 -131.43 -13.55
CA ALA A 338 -75.10 -131.06 -14.96
C ALA A 338 -75.56 -129.62 -15.27
N LEU A 339 -76.61 -129.14 -14.58
CA LEU A 339 -77.10 -127.77 -14.72
C LEU A 339 -76.15 -126.76 -14.05
N MET A 340 -75.49 -127.16 -12.95
CA MET A 340 -74.49 -126.33 -12.27
C MET A 340 -73.23 -126.09 -13.11
N GLU A 341 -72.83 -127.03 -13.99
CA GLU A 341 -71.64 -126.88 -14.84
C GLU A 341 -71.83 -125.84 -15.96
N GLU A 342 -72.96 -125.85 -16.68
CA GLU A 342 -73.23 -124.85 -17.73
C GLU A 342 -73.36 -123.43 -17.14
N GLU A 343 -74.02 -123.31 -15.98
CA GLU A 343 -74.15 -122.04 -15.29
C GLU A 343 -72.79 -121.54 -14.78
N ASN A 344 -71.93 -122.44 -14.27
CA ASN A 344 -70.57 -122.09 -13.88
C ASN A 344 -69.73 -121.61 -15.06
N LEU A 345 -69.77 -122.24 -16.24
CA LEU A 345 -69.00 -121.79 -17.40
C LEU A 345 -69.42 -120.39 -17.88
N LYS A 346 -70.74 -120.08 -17.85
CA LYS A 346 -71.25 -118.73 -18.13
C LYS A 346 -70.80 -117.72 -17.07
N ARG A 347 -70.80 -118.13 -15.79
CA ARG A 347 -70.34 -117.33 -14.64
C ARG A 347 -68.82 -117.05 -14.71
N GLU A 348 -68.00 -118.01 -15.15
CA GLU A 348 -66.56 -117.82 -15.39
C GLU A 348 -66.29 -116.88 -16.58
N ALA A 349 -66.97 -117.06 -17.71
CA ALA A 349 -66.81 -116.16 -18.86
C ALA A 349 -67.19 -114.71 -18.52
N TRP A 350 -68.27 -114.52 -17.76
CA TRP A 350 -68.68 -113.19 -17.27
C TRP A 350 -67.66 -112.58 -16.29
N LYS A 351 -67.10 -113.38 -15.36
CA LYS A 351 -65.98 -112.94 -14.50
C LYS A 351 -64.77 -112.49 -15.31
N HIS A 352 -64.40 -113.22 -16.37
CA HIS A 352 -63.25 -112.86 -17.20
C HIS A 352 -63.48 -111.53 -17.93
N GLN A 353 -64.63 -111.38 -18.60
CA GLN A 353 -64.97 -110.14 -19.30
C GLN A 353 -65.08 -108.95 -18.34
N LYS A 354 -65.59 -109.15 -17.12
CA LYS A 354 -65.60 -108.13 -16.07
C LYS A 354 -64.18 -107.78 -15.62
N ALA A 355 -63.31 -108.75 -15.37
CA ALA A 355 -61.91 -108.52 -14.99
C ALA A 355 -61.10 -107.80 -16.10
N GLU A 356 -61.35 -108.08 -17.38
CA GLU A 356 -60.74 -107.35 -18.50
C GLU A 356 -61.24 -105.90 -18.59
N SER A 357 -62.54 -105.66 -18.35
CA SER A 357 -63.10 -104.31 -18.23
C SER A 357 -62.47 -103.54 -17.08
N ASP A 358 -62.37 -104.17 -15.90
CA ASP A 358 -61.84 -103.55 -14.68
C ASP A 358 -60.34 -103.27 -14.79
N LEU A 359 -59.59 -104.14 -15.48
CA LEU A 359 -58.17 -103.92 -15.80
C LEU A 359 -57.98 -102.78 -16.80
N PHE A 360 -58.86 -102.64 -17.79
CA PHE A 360 -58.82 -101.52 -18.74
C PHE A 360 -59.18 -100.20 -18.06
N GLU A 361 -60.20 -100.19 -17.21
CA GLU A 361 -60.60 -99.04 -16.38
C GLU A 361 -59.47 -98.63 -15.42
N ALA A 362 -58.89 -99.57 -14.69
CA ALA A 362 -57.70 -99.33 -13.86
C ALA A 362 -56.52 -98.76 -14.66
N THR A 363 -56.29 -99.27 -15.89
CA THR A 363 -55.23 -98.77 -16.77
C THR A 363 -55.50 -97.34 -17.28
N GLN A 364 -56.76 -96.97 -17.51
CA GLN A 364 -57.12 -95.57 -17.81
C GLN A 364 -56.94 -94.68 -16.59
N ASN A 365 -57.38 -95.13 -15.41
CA ASN A 365 -57.25 -94.38 -14.16
C ASN A 365 -55.80 -94.10 -13.77
N VAL A 366 -54.88 -95.08 -13.95
CA VAL A 366 -53.44 -94.87 -13.77
C VAL A 366 -52.90 -93.82 -14.76
N LYS A 367 -53.27 -93.89 -16.06
CA LYS A 367 -52.83 -92.90 -17.05
C LYS A 367 -53.38 -91.50 -16.79
N ALA A 368 -54.62 -91.40 -16.27
CA ALA A 368 -55.21 -90.14 -15.85
C ALA A 368 -54.46 -89.55 -14.64
N ALA A 369 -54.10 -90.39 -13.66
CA ALA A 369 -53.32 -89.99 -12.49
C ALA A 369 -51.88 -89.55 -12.85
N ASP A 370 -51.19 -90.28 -13.74
CA ASP A 370 -49.87 -89.89 -14.25
C ASP A 370 -49.93 -88.54 -14.99
N ASN A 371 -50.91 -88.34 -15.87
CA ASN A 371 -51.10 -87.07 -16.57
C ASN A 371 -51.33 -85.92 -15.58
N LEU A 372 -52.24 -86.09 -14.60
CA LEU A 372 -52.50 -85.11 -13.54
C LEU A 372 -51.22 -84.80 -12.74
N TYR A 373 -50.44 -85.81 -12.37
CA TYR A 373 -49.17 -85.64 -11.66
C TYR A 373 -48.16 -84.84 -12.49
N THR A 374 -48.06 -85.08 -13.81
CA THR A 374 -47.14 -84.31 -14.67
C THR A 374 -47.57 -82.85 -14.85
N GLU A 375 -48.86 -82.54 -14.90
CA GLU A 375 -49.34 -81.14 -14.93
C GLU A 375 -49.13 -80.44 -13.59
N GLU A 376 -49.38 -81.12 -12.46
CA GLU A 376 -49.08 -80.57 -11.14
C GLU A 376 -47.58 -80.26 -10.99
N LEU A 377 -46.71 -81.11 -11.53
CA LEU A 377 -45.25 -80.92 -11.52
C LEU A 377 -44.82 -79.73 -12.40
N LYS A 378 -45.51 -79.49 -13.54
CA LYS A 378 -45.29 -78.28 -14.37
C LYS A 378 -45.72 -77.00 -13.65
N GLU A 379 -46.92 -76.96 -13.06
CA GLU A 379 -47.37 -75.76 -12.34
C GLU A 379 -46.54 -75.51 -11.07
N ARG A 380 -46.17 -76.56 -10.31
CA ARG A 380 -45.20 -76.45 -9.19
C ARG A 380 -43.86 -75.86 -9.65
N LYS A 381 -43.35 -76.24 -10.84
CA LYS A 381 -42.14 -75.65 -11.43
C LYS A 381 -42.34 -74.18 -11.79
N LYS A 382 -43.45 -73.84 -12.46
CA LYS A 382 -43.82 -72.48 -12.87
C LYS A 382 -43.96 -71.53 -11.68
N ILE A 383 -44.66 -71.96 -10.62
CA ILE A 383 -44.78 -71.25 -9.33
C ILE A 383 -43.41 -71.06 -8.66
N LYS A 384 -42.54 -72.08 -8.70
CA LYS A 384 -41.17 -71.97 -8.17
C LYS A 384 -40.31 -70.95 -8.96
N GLU A 385 -40.53 -70.84 -10.27
CA GLU A 385 -39.85 -69.88 -11.14
C GLU A 385 -40.38 -68.45 -11.05
N THR A 386 -41.65 -68.23 -10.64
CA THR A 386 -42.16 -66.89 -10.31
C THR A 386 -41.68 -66.46 -8.93
N LEU A 387 -41.82 -67.31 -7.90
CA LEU A 387 -41.29 -67.04 -6.55
C LEU A 387 -39.79 -66.75 -6.53
N ALA A 388 -39.00 -67.40 -7.40
CA ALA A 388 -37.58 -67.10 -7.56
C ALA A 388 -37.32 -65.70 -8.14
N ARG A 389 -38.15 -65.24 -9.09
CA ARG A 389 -38.06 -63.89 -9.67
C ARG A 389 -38.50 -62.82 -8.67
N GLU A 390 -39.65 -63.00 -8.04
CA GLU A 390 -40.17 -62.11 -6.99
C GLU A 390 -39.17 -61.96 -5.84
N ARG A 391 -38.49 -63.05 -5.44
CA ARG A 391 -37.44 -62.97 -4.42
C ARG A 391 -36.24 -62.12 -4.87
N ILE A 392 -35.77 -62.27 -6.11
CA ILE A 392 -34.65 -61.47 -6.64
C ILE A 392 -35.02 -59.99 -6.71
N GLU A 393 -36.25 -59.68 -7.13
CA GLU A 393 -36.77 -58.32 -7.18
C GLU A 393 -36.94 -57.71 -5.78
N SER A 394 -37.47 -58.48 -4.82
CA SER A 394 -37.56 -58.08 -3.41
C SER A 394 -36.19 -57.83 -2.77
N GLU A 395 -35.20 -58.68 -3.03
CA GLU A 395 -33.82 -58.49 -2.54
C GLU A 395 -33.16 -57.24 -3.18
N LYS A 396 -33.46 -56.94 -4.45
CA LYS A 396 -33.02 -55.71 -5.14
C LYS A 396 -33.67 -54.46 -4.53
N LEU A 397 -35.00 -54.45 -4.36
CA LEU A 397 -35.74 -53.34 -3.76
C LEU A 397 -35.31 -53.08 -2.32
N LYS A 398 -35.06 -54.15 -1.54
CA LYS A 398 -34.49 -54.09 -0.20
C LYS A 398 -33.11 -53.43 -0.22
N LYS A 399 -32.22 -53.80 -1.16
CA LYS A 399 -30.93 -53.12 -1.30
C LYS A 399 -31.11 -51.62 -1.61
N GLN A 400 -31.94 -51.27 -2.60
CA GLN A 400 -32.18 -49.87 -2.95
C GLN A 400 -32.74 -49.05 -1.77
N ARG A 401 -33.62 -49.64 -0.95
CA ARG A 401 -34.10 -49.04 0.30
C ARG A 401 -32.97 -48.80 1.29
N ASP A 402 -32.06 -49.75 1.43
CA ASP A 402 -30.94 -49.68 2.39
C ASP A 402 -29.88 -48.67 1.93
N ASP A 403 -29.59 -48.62 0.63
CA ASP A 403 -28.76 -47.59 -0.02
C ASP A 403 -29.34 -46.17 0.23
N ILE A 404 -30.66 -45.98 0.01
CA ILE A 404 -31.36 -44.69 0.27
C ILE A 404 -31.38 -44.33 1.76
N LEU A 405 -31.46 -45.32 2.66
CA LEU A 405 -31.44 -45.08 4.10
C LEU A 405 -30.08 -44.56 4.59
N GLU A 406 -28.98 -45.03 4.00
CA GLU A 406 -27.64 -44.52 4.30
C GLU A 406 -27.45 -43.08 3.78
N GLU A 407 -27.91 -42.77 2.56
CA GLU A 407 -27.93 -41.38 2.06
C GLU A 407 -28.77 -40.45 2.94
N LEU A 408 -29.94 -40.90 3.39
CA LEU A 408 -30.81 -40.11 4.27
C LEU A 408 -30.16 -39.85 5.64
N GLN A 409 -29.45 -40.83 6.21
CA GLN A 409 -28.69 -40.65 7.45
C GLN A 409 -27.53 -39.65 7.27
N LYS A 410 -26.81 -39.73 6.14
CA LYS A 410 -25.72 -38.80 5.79
C LYS A 410 -26.24 -37.37 5.61
N ALA A 411 -27.34 -37.18 4.89
CA ALA A 411 -28.01 -35.89 4.72
C ALA A 411 -28.53 -35.34 6.07
N HIS A 412 -29.08 -36.20 6.94
CA HIS A 412 -29.49 -35.78 8.28
C HIS A 412 -28.30 -35.31 9.14
N ALA A 413 -27.18 -36.04 9.12
CA ALA A 413 -25.97 -35.64 9.83
C ALA A 413 -25.42 -34.28 9.33
N GLN A 414 -25.44 -34.05 8.01
CA GLN A 414 -25.09 -32.75 7.43
C GLN A 414 -26.05 -31.64 7.86
N ARG A 415 -27.36 -31.90 7.91
CA ARG A 415 -28.36 -30.92 8.39
C ARG A 415 -28.10 -30.54 9.86
N MET A 416 -27.88 -31.51 10.75
CA MET A 416 -27.58 -31.23 12.16
C MET A 416 -26.30 -30.40 12.35
N ALA A 417 -25.29 -30.61 11.50
CA ALA A 417 -24.06 -29.82 11.53
C ALA A 417 -24.28 -28.36 11.08
N LEU A 418 -25.10 -28.15 10.05
CA LEU A 418 -25.49 -26.81 9.58
C LEU A 418 -26.39 -26.09 10.59
N GLU A 419 -27.37 -26.77 11.19
CA GLU A 419 -28.20 -26.24 12.27
C GLU A 419 -27.35 -25.73 13.45
N LEU A 420 -26.33 -26.50 13.86
CA LEU A 420 -25.39 -26.08 14.91
C LEU A 420 -24.59 -24.83 14.50
N GLN A 421 -24.07 -24.77 13.27
CA GLN A 421 -23.35 -23.59 12.76
C GLN A 421 -24.23 -22.34 12.68
N ILE A 422 -25.52 -22.48 12.33
CA ILE A 422 -26.49 -21.39 12.35
C ILE A 422 -26.67 -20.88 13.79
N THR A 423 -26.89 -21.78 14.77
CA THR A 423 -27.06 -21.34 16.17
C THR A 423 -25.84 -20.65 16.79
N ASP A 424 -24.61 -21.05 16.42
CA ASP A 424 -23.40 -20.34 16.84
C ASP A 424 -23.29 -18.97 16.14
N SER A 425 -23.60 -18.92 14.84
CA SER A 425 -23.65 -17.67 14.07
C SER A 425 -24.65 -16.66 14.68
N ASP A 426 -25.88 -17.07 14.95
CA ASP A 426 -26.93 -16.24 15.59
C ASP A 426 -26.48 -15.71 16.95
N HIS A 427 -25.83 -16.55 17.76
CA HIS A 427 -25.25 -16.15 19.04
C HIS A 427 -24.12 -15.11 18.87
N THR A 428 -23.26 -15.24 17.84
CA THR A 428 -22.25 -14.20 17.55
C THR A 428 -22.89 -12.90 17.07
N VAL A 429 -23.93 -12.94 16.21
CA VAL A 429 -24.66 -11.76 15.72
C VAL A 429 -25.24 -10.98 16.90
N LYS A 430 -25.97 -11.66 17.80
CA LYS A 430 -26.55 -11.02 19.00
C LYS A 430 -25.48 -10.38 19.90
N ASN A 431 -24.35 -11.07 20.09
CA ASN A 431 -23.18 -10.56 20.82
C ASN A 431 -22.51 -9.36 20.12
N PHE A 432 -22.72 -9.15 18.81
CA PHE A 432 -22.33 -7.91 18.12
C PHE A 432 -23.40 -6.82 18.25
N GLU A 433 -24.69 -7.15 18.17
CA GLU A 433 -25.81 -6.19 18.40
C GLU A 433 -25.75 -5.55 19.79
N GLU A 434 -25.50 -6.35 20.83
CA GLU A 434 -25.36 -5.87 22.21
C GLU A 434 -24.21 -4.85 22.32
N LYS A 435 -23.03 -5.14 21.73
CA LYS A 435 -21.89 -4.19 21.67
C LYS A 435 -22.16 -2.97 20.79
N LEU A 436 -22.95 -3.12 19.72
CA LEU A 436 -23.38 -2.01 18.88
C LEU A 436 -24.27 -1.05 19.69
N SER A 437 -25.15 -1.59 20.54
CA SER A 437 -25.99 -0.82 21.46
C SER A 437 -25.15 -0.09 22.52
N GLU A 438 -24.21 -0.78 23.18
CA GLU A 438 -23.28 -0.16 24.15
C GLU A 438 -22.49 1.00 23.54
N THR A 439 -21.97 0.82 22.33
CA THR A 439 -21.17 1.86 21.64
C THR A 439 -22.02 3.02 21.15
N HIS A 440 -23.26 2.80 20.71
CA HIS A 440 -24.20 3.90 20.42
C HIS A 440 -24.59 4.68 21.69
N HIS A 441 -24.78 4.00 22.82
CA HIS A 441 -25.02 4.67 24.10
C HIS A 441 -23.83 5.56 24.52
N LEU A 442 -22.61 5.02 24.47
CA LEU A 442 -21.39 5.77 24.77
C LEU A 442 -21.17 6.95 23.80
N LEU A 443 -21.45 6.78 22.51
CA LEU A 443 -21.36 7.87 21.52
C LEU A 443 -22.34 9.02 21.83
N ASN A 444 -23.55 8.70 22.28
CA ASN A 444 -24.53 9.72 22.67
C ASN A 444 -24.15 10.42 23.98
N LEU A 445 -23.56 9.72 24.96
CA LEU A 445 -22.98 10.35 26.16
C LEU A 445 -21.85 11.33 25.78
N LEU A 446 -20.93 10.92 24.90
CA LEU A 446 -19.86 11.77 24.41
C LEU A 446 -20.36 12.97 23.59
N ARG A 447 -21.47 12.85 22.86
CA ARG A 447 -22.12 14.00 22.19
C ARG A 447 -22.65 15.02 23.20
N LEU A 448 -23.40 14.56 24.20
CA LEU A 448 -23.93 15.43 25.27
C LEU A 448 -22.80 16.11 26.06
N GLU A 449 -21.69 15.42 26.32
CA GLU A 449 -20.51 15.99 26.97
C GLU A 449 -19.84 17.06 26.08
N ASN A 450 -19.67 16.80 24.77
CA ASN A 450 -19.13 17.80 23.84
C ASN A 450 -20.06 19.02 23.66
N GLU A 451 -21.38 18.83 23.63
CA GLU A 451 -22.36 19.93 23.59
C GLU A 451 -22.30 20.77 24.86
N LYS A 452 -22.17 20.13 26.03
CA LYS A 452 -21.97 20.83 27.30
C LYS A 452 -20.64 21.60 27.31
N LEU A 453 -19.52 20.94 26.98
CA LEU A 453 -18.20 21.59 26.94
C LEU A 453 -18.14 22.74 25.94
N LYS A 454 -18.87 22.65 24.82
CA LYS A 454 -19.05 23.76 23.88
C LYS A 454 -19.83 24.91 24.51
N SER A 455 -20.94 24.63 25.20
CA SER A 455 -21.70 25.65 25.94
C SER A 455 -20.86 26.31 27.03
N ASP A 456 -20.16 25.52 27.86
CA ASP A 456 -19.28 26.02 28.92
C ASP A 456 -18.14 26.88 28.35
N ARG A 457 -17.56 26.50 27.20
CA ARG A 457 -16.57 27.30 26.46
C ARG A 457 -17.17 28.60 25.91
N ASP A 458 -18.32 28.54 25.25
CA ASP A 458 -18.92 29.69 24.57
C ASP A 458 -19.40 30.72 25.63
N ASN A 459 -19.87 30.27 26.79
CA ASN A 459 -20.11 31.10 27.97
C ASN A 459 -18.81 31.72 28.52
N ALA A 460 -17.72 30.96 28.63
CA ALA A 460 -16.43 31.46 29.11
C ALA A 460 -15.78 32.47 28.13
N VAL A 461 -16.03 32.36 26.82
CA VAL A 461 -15.66 33.37 25.83
C VAL A 461 -16.44 34.65 26.08
N VAL A 462 -17.77 34.59 26.22
CA VAL A 462 -18.58 35.78 26.54
C VAL A 462 -18.17 36.42 27.88
N GLU A 463 -17.83 35.63 28.90
CA GLU A 463 -17.33 36.18 30.17
C GLU A 463 -15.95 36.85 29.99
N ALA A 464 -15.04 36.22 29.23
CA ALA A 464 -13.74 36.78 28.92
C ALA A 464 -13.84 38.07 28.09
N GLU A 465 -14.74 38.14 27.10
CA GLU A 465 -15.03 39.33 26.31
C GLU A 465 -15.55 40.47 27.18
N ASN A 466 -16.50 40.22 28.09
CA ASN A 466 -16.98 41.21 29.06
C ASN A 466 -15.85 41.69 30.01
N GLN A 467 -14.99 40.77 30.48
CA GLN A 467 -13.81 41.14 31.27
C GLN A 467 -12.76 41.90 30.46
N HIS A 468 -12.65 41.66 29.15
CA HIS A 468 -11.78 42.40 28.24
C HIS A 468 -12.32 43.79 27.92
N GLN A 469 -13.65 43.95 27.77
CA GLN A 469 -14.33 45.23 27.65
C GLN A 469 -14.03 46.11 28.88
N MET A 470 -14.26 45.58 30.09
CA MET A 470 -13.98 46.30 31.34
C MET A 470 -12.49 46.54 31.59
N LYS A 471 -11.58 45.70 31.08
CA LYS A 471 -10.14 45.97 31.11
C LYS A 471 -9.74 47.05 30.10
N ALA A 472 -10.28 47.05 28.89
CA ALA A 472 -9.98 48.04 27.85
C ALA A 472 -10.33 49.47 28.30
N GLU A 473 -11.44 49.63 29.03
CA GLU A 473 -11.82 50.92 29.64
C GLU A 473 -10.89 51.34 30.81
N MET A 474 -10.16 50.40 31.41
CA MET A 474 -9.33 50.60 32.62
C MET A 474 -7.81 50.59 32.36
N THR A 475 -7.33 50.06 31.22
CA THR A 475 -5.89 49.86 30.95
C THR A 475 -5.34 50.70 29.79
N ASN A 476 -5.73 51.98 29.72
CA ASN A 476 -5.07 52.98 28.85
C ASN A 476 -3.67 53.43 29.39
N SER A 477 -2.95 52.53 30.08
CA SER A 477 -1.58 52.74 30.55
C SER A 477 -0.84 51.41 30.70
N THR A 478 0.42 51.39 30.24
CA THR A 478 1.47 50.41 30.58
C THR A 478 1.14 48.92 30.42
N HIS A 479 1.41 48.35 29.25
CA HIS A 479 2.69 47.65 28.99
C HIS A 479 2.90 47.41 27.48
N GLY A 480 4.11 47.66 26.98
CA GLY A 480 4.41 47.62 25.55
C GLY A 480 4.82 46.24 25.04
N THR A 481 3.86 45.44 24.58
CA THR A 481 4.11 44.36 23.61
C THR A 481 4.20 44.93 22.20
N ALA A 482 5.09 44.38 21.36
CA ALA A 482 5.13 44.74 19.94
C ALA A 482 3.97 44.04 19.21
N ASN A 483 2.89 44.77 18.92
CA ASN A 483 1.72 44.23 18.24
C ASN A 483 2.10 43.66 16.87
N ILE A 484 2.08 42.34 16.74
CA ILE A 484 2.06 41.65 15.45
C ILE A 484 0.74 41.98 14.76
N SER A 485 0.76 42.16 13.45
CA SER A 485 -0.47 42.40 12.70
C SER A 485 -1.27 41.11 12.57
N GLU A 486 -2.51 41.12 13.06
CA GLU A 486 -3.45 40.03 12.80
C GLU A 486 -4.05 40.18 11.39
N PHE A 487 -4.26 39.04 10.74
CA PHE A 487 -4.82 38.91 9.40
C PHE A 487 -5.95 37.88 9.42
N SER A 488 -7.02 38.17 8.69
CA SER A 488 -8.14 37.24 8.51
C SER A 488 -7.83 36.18 7.45
N TYR A 489 -8.48 35.01 7.55
CA TYR A 489 -8.42 33.98 6.51
C TYR A 489 -8.89 34.50 5.15
N ALA A 490 -9.86 35.42 5.13
CA ALA A 490 -10.33 36.08 3.91
C ALA A 490 -9.23 36.91 3.22
N GLU A 491 -8.42 37.66 3.97
CA GLU A 491 -7.26 38.38 3.42
C GLU A 491 -6.20 37.41 2.87
N LEU A 492 -5.91 36.31 3.58
CA LEU A 492 -4.97 35.30 3.09
C LEU A 492 -5.47 34.67 1.80
N LYS A 493 -6.75 34.28 1.77
CA LYS A 493 -7.42 33.69 0.61
C LYS A 493 -7.37 34.62 -0.61
N GLN A 494 -7.60 35.92 -0.42
CA GLN A 494 -7.48 36.91 -1.49
C GLN A 494 -6.03 37.08 -1.95
N ALA A 495 -5.08 37.14 -1.03
CA ALA A 495 -3.66 37.36 -1.32
C ALA A 495 -2.96 36.17 -1.99
N THR A 496 -3.52 34.95 -1.88
CA THR A 496 -3.02 33.71 -2.51
C THR A 496 -3.88 33.20 -3.66
N LEU A 497 -4.86 33.99 -4.13
CA LEU A 497 -5.80 33.61 -5.21
C LEU A 497 -6.53 32.28 -4.96
N ASP A 498 -7.06 32.09 -3.75
CA ASP A 498 -7.62 30.81 -3.26
C ASP A 498 -6.57 29.69 -3.13
N PHE A 499 -5.39 30.04 -2.63
CA PHE A 499 -4.26 29.13 -2.38
C PHE A 499 -3.77 28.39 -3.65
N ASP A 500 -3.77 29.10 -4.78
CA ASP A 500 -3.37 28.60 -6.10
C ASP A 500 -1.94 28.03 -6.09
N ASP A 501 -1.76 26.81 -6.62
CA ASP A 501 -0.48 26.10 -6.63
C ASP A 501 0.62 26.83 -7.41
N SER A 502 0.30 27.73 -8.36
CA SER A 502 1.29 28.56 -9.05
C SER A 502 1.94 29.62 -8.14
N LEU A 503 1.32 29.92 -7.00
CA LEU A 503 1.88 30.77 -5.95
C LEU A 503 2.56 29.97 -4.82
N LYS A 504 2.52 28.63 -4.86
CA LYS A 504 3.13 27.75 -3.86
C LYS A 504 4.65 27.76 -3.97
N LEU A 505 5.32 28.27 -2.94
CA LEU A 505 6.78 28.35 -2.85
C LEU A 505 7.41 27.01 -2.41
N GLY A 506 6.65 26.19 -1.69
CA GLY A 506 7.08 24.86 -1.28
C GLY A 506 6.14 24.23 -0.26
N GLU A 507 6.35 22.95 0.00
CA GLU A 507 5.57 22.14 0.94
C GLU A 507 6.51 21.16 1.67
N GLY A 508 6.18 20.83 2.91
CA GLY A 508 6.93 19.85 3.70
C GLY A 508 6.22 19.47 4.99
N GLY A 509 6.93 18.82 5.91
CA GLY A 509 6.37 18.32 7.18
C GLY A 509 5.83 19.38 8.14
N TYR A 510 6.01 20.67 7.83
CA TYR A 510 5.51 21.84 8.57
C TYR A 510 4.30 22.50 7.88
N GLY A 511 3.82 21.95 6.76
CA GLY A 511 2.74 22.52 5.94
C GLY A 511 3.23 23.14 4.63
N SER A 512 2.38 23.98 4.03
CA SER A 512 2.58 24.61 2.72
C SER A 512 2.90 26.10 2.85
N VAL A 513 3.77 26.63 1.99
CA VAL A 513 4.14 28.05 1.97
C VAL A 513 3.76 28.67 0.63
N TYR A 514 2.98 29.74 0.67
CA TYR A 514 2.50 30.47 -0.51
C TYR A 514 3.13 31.86 -0.59
N LYS A 515 3.33 32.35 -1.81
CA LYS A 515 3.64 33.73 -2.13
C LYS A 515 2.33 34.52 -2.14
N GLY A 516 2.29 35.67 -1.48
CA GLY A 516 1.10 36.52 -1.48
C GLY A 516 1.42 38.02 -1.53
N PHE A 517 0.38 38.81 -1.74
CA PHE A 517 0.44 40.27 -1.68
C PHE A 517 -0.59 40.80 -0.67
N LEU A 518 -0.15 41.08 0.55
CA LEU A 518 -0.99 41.55 1.65
C LEU A 518 -0.69 43.01 1.96
N ARG A 519 -1.74 43.86 2.01
CA ARG A 519 -1.66 45.27 2.44
C ARG A 519 -0.45 46.00 1.79
N HIS A 520 -0.36 45.91 0.46
CA HIS A 520 0.71 46.44 -0.41
C HIS A 520 2.13 45.85 -0.22
N THR A 521 2.27 44.75 0.52
CA THR A 521 3.56 44.09 0.83
C THR A 521 3.63 42.70 0.19
N MET A 522 4.76 42.37 -0.45
CA MET A 522 5.06 41.01 -0.89
C MET A 522 5.43 40.13 0.32
N VAL A 523 4.70 39.03 0.51
CA VAL A 523 4.80 38.16 1.70
C VAL A 523 4.99 36.69 1.34
N ALA A 524 5.51 35.92 2.30
CA ALA A 524 5.42 34.47 2.33
C ALA A 524 4.45 34.03 3.44
N ILE A 525 3.44 33.25 3.10
CA ILE A 525 2.35 32.81 3.99
C ILE A 525 2.53 31.31 4.25
N LYS A 526 3.02 30.95 5.44
CA LYS A 526 3.24 29.58 5.91
C LYS A 526 1.95 29.06 6.56
N MET A 527 1.23 28.20 5.86
CA MET A 527 0.02 27.52 6.32
C MET A 527 0.42 26.26 7.09
N LEU A 528 0.27 26.25 8.42
CA LEU A 528 0.56 25.07 9.25
C LEU A 528 -0.63 24.11 9.23
N ASN A 529 -0.39 22.80 9.38
CA ASN A 529 -1.48 21.81 9.37
C ASN A 529 -2.36 21.92 10.65
N PRO A 530 -3.64 22.36 10.53
CA PRO A 530 -4.50 22.64 11.68
C PRO A 530 -4.97 21.37 12.41
N GLN A 531 -4.99 20.23 11.72
CA GLN A 531 -5.34 18.92 12.29
C GLN A 531 -4.21 18.31 13.12
N SER A 532 -3.01 18.91 13.08
CA SER A 532 -1.85 18.44 13.82
C SER A 532 -1.66 19.21 15.14
N MET A 533 -1.69 18.49 16.26
CA MET A 533 -1.32 19.06 17.58
C MET A 533 0.13 19.59 17.59
N GLN A 534 0.97 19.12 16.67
CA GLN A 534 2.32 19.64 16.47
C GLN A 534 2.30 21.04 15.83
N GLY A 535 1.59 21.23 14.70
CA GLY A 535 1.50 22.53 14.03
C GLY A 535 0.92 23.63 14.92
N GLN A 536 -0.08 23.31 15.74
CA GLN A 536 -0.62 24.26 16.73
C GLN A 536 0.40 24.66 17.81
N SER A 537 1.25 23.73 18.27
CA SER A 537 2.35 24.05 19.20
C SER A 537 3.47 24.83 18.54
N GLU A 538 3.75 24.58 17.26
CA GLU A 538 4.80 25.26 16.49
C GLU A 538 4.38 26.70 16.14
N PHE A 539 3.10 26.92 15.81
CA PHE A 539 2.48 28.24 15.63
C PHE A 539 2.76 29.16 16.83
N HIS A 540 2.30 28.75 18.02
CA HIS A 540 2.45 29.53 19.24
C HIS A 540 3.93 29.76 19.60
N GLN A 541 4.79 28.76 19.42
CA GLN A 541 6.22 28.89 19.71
C GLN A 541 6.93 29.88 18.78
N GLU A 542 6.55 29.91 17.50
CA GLU A 542 7.14 30.79 16.49
C GLU A 542 6.64 32.25 16.62
N VAL A 543 5.35 32.45 16.92
CA VAL A 543 4.77 33.78 17.26
C VAL A 543 5.39 34.34 18.54
N ASP A 544 5.50 33.54 19.60
CA ASP A 544 6.00 34.01 20.90
C ASP A 544 7.49 34.37 20.87
N VAL A 545 8.27 33.78 19.96
CA VAL A 545 9.69 34.11 19.78
C VAL A 545 9.86 35.32 18.87
N LEU A 546 9.25 35.32 17.68
CA LEU A 546 9.46 36.38 16.68
C LEU A 546 8.72 37.69 16.98
N SER A 547 7.73 37.68 17.89
CA SER A 547 7.20 38.91 18.51
C SER A 547 8.23 39.63 19.39
N ARG A 548 9.11 38.86 20.06
CA ARG A 548 10.05 39.35 21.08
C ARG A 548 11.44 39.68 20.53
N VAL A 549 11.88 39.02 19.45
CA VAL A 549 13.25 39.15 18.91
C VAL A 549 13.27 39.72 17.49
N ARG A 550 14.18 40.67 17.23
CA ARG A 550 14.41 41.25 15.89
C ARG A 550 15.91 41.47 15.66
N HIS A 551 16.43 40.97 14.55
CA HIS A 551 17.84 41.09 14.13
C HIS A 551 17.91 40.96 12.60
N PRO A 552 18.84 41.65 11.89
CA PRO A 552 18.85 41.69 10.41
C PRO A 552 18.88 40.31 9.75
N ASN A 553 19.65 39.38 10.30
CA ASN A 553 19.80 38.00 9.80
C ASN A 553 18.79 37.00 10.41
N LEU A 554 17.64 37.48 10.90
CA LEU A 554 16.46 36.66 11.16
C LEU A 554 15.37 37.00 10.13
N VAL A 555 14.46 36.05 9.89
CA VAL A 555 13.25 36.28 9.09
C VAL A 555 12.26 37.09 9.93
N THR A 556 11.73 38.16 9.34
CA THR A 556 10.76 39.06 9.98
C THR A 556 9.36 38.47 9.87
N LEU A 557 8.76 38.15 11.02
CA LEU A 557 7.33 37.88 11.13
C LEU A 557 6.57 39.22 11.03
N ILE A 558 5.79 39.36 9.97
CA ILE A 558 4.94 40.54 9.70
C ILE A 558 3.59 40.38 10.41
N GLY A 559 3.04 39.16 10.39
CA GLY A 559 1.71 38.89 10.90
C GLY A 559 1.43 37.42 11.21
N ALA A 560 0.26 37.19 11.80
CA ALA A 560 -0.30 35.86 12.00
C ALA A 560 -1.80 35.86 11.70
N CYS A 561 -2.34 34.69 11.35
CA CYS A 561 -3.77 34.43 11.21
C CYS A 561 -4.11 33.21 12.06
N PRO A 562 -4.60 33.38 13.31
CA PRO A 562 -4.95 32.28 14.19
C PRO A 562 -6.08 31.40 13.63
N GLU A 563 -7.05 32.01 12.93
CA GLU A 563 -8.17 31.31 12.26
C GLU A 563 -7.70 30.16 11.36
N ALA A 564 -6.58 30.37 10.66
CA ALA A 564 -6.03 29.48 9.65
C ALA A 564 -4.67 28.85 10.05
N TRP A 565 -4.23 29.05 11.31
CA TRP A 565 -2.92 28.62 11.82
C TRP A 565 -1.74 29.05 10.94
N ALA A 566 -1.82 30.26 10.38
CA ALA A 566 -0.92 30.72 9.32
C ALA A 566 -0.01 31.87 9.77
N LEU A 567 1.24 31.86 9.30
CA LEU A 567 2.29 32.82 9.66
C LEU A 567 2.74 33.60 8.43
N ILE A 568 2.80 34.93 8.55
CA ILE A 568 3.04 35.85 7.44
C ILE A 568 4.41 36.50 7.61
N TYR A 569 5.32 36.24 6.68
CA TYR A 569 6.72 36.70 6.69
C TYR A 569 7.05 37.62 5.53
N GLU A 570 8.19 38.32 5.64
CA GLU A 570 8.84 38.96 4.48
C GLU A 570 9.11 37.95 3.35
N PHE A 571 8.82 38.31 2.10
CA PHE A 571 9.12 37.46 0.95
C PHE A 571 10.62 37.53 0.58
N LEU A 572 11.29 36.38 0.59
CA LEU A 572 12.74 36.26 0.34
C LEU A 572 13.00 35.58 -1.02
N PRO A 573 13.36 36.34 -2.07
CA PRO A 573 13.25 35.87 -3.46
C PRO A 573 14.35 34.89 -3.91
N ASN A 574 15.44 34.74 -3.17
CA ASN A 574 16.53 33.82 -3.52
C ASN A 574 16.39 32.41 -2.88
N GLY A 575 15.23 32.10 -2.30
CA GLY A 575 14.91 30.78 -1.75
C GLY A 575 15.72 30.42 -0.51
N SER A 576 15.90 29.12 -0.25
CA SER A 576 16.75 28.64 0.85
C SER A 576 18.20 28.42 0.41
N LEU A 577 19.10 28.39 1.40
CA LEU A 577 20.50 28.04 1.19
C LEU A 577 20.67 26.58 0.71
N GLU A 578 19.70 25.69 0.97
CA GLU A 578 19.71 24.34 0.39
C GLU A 578 19.46 24.40 -1.13
N ASP A 579 18.43 25.13 -1.58
CA ASP A 579 18.13 25.32 -3.01
C ASP A 579 19.34 25.90 -3.77
N ARG A 580 20.02 26.87 -3.14
CA ARG A 580 21.19 27.56 -3.71
C ARG A 580 22.50 26.76 -3.61
N LEU A 581 22.59 25.78 -2.70
CA LEU A 581 23.70 24.82 -2.66
C LEU A 581 23.53 23.70 -3.70
N VAL A 582 22.30 23.27 -4.00
CA VAL A 582 22.03 22.28 -5.07
C VAL A 582 21.86 22.91 -6.46
N CYS A 583 21.98 24.25 -6.57
CA CYS A 583 21.77 25.01 -7.81
C CYS A 583 20.41 24.73 -8.47
N ARG A 584 19.37 24.63 -7.62
CA ARG A 584 17.97 24.41 -8.03
C ARG A 584 17.56 25.42 -9.10
N ASP A 585 16.70 24.99 -10.02
CA ASP A 585 16.16 25.78 -11.13
C ASP A 585 17.26 26.43 -12.01
N ASN A 586 18.43 25.78 -12.07
CA ASN A 586 19.67 26.24 -12.73
C ASN A 586 20.21 27.58 -12.19
N THR A 587 19.90 27.93 -10.95
CA THR A 587 20.43 29.15 -10.31
C THR A 587 21.96 29.08 -10.16
N PRO A 588 22.72 30.17 -10.45
CA PRO A 588 24.18 30.13 -10.48
C PRO A 588 24.78 29.81 -9.10
N PRO A 589 25.93 29.12 -9.01
CA PRO A 589 26.49 28.72 -7.73
C PRO A 589 26.89 29.94 -6.87
N LEU A 590 26.71 29.82 -5.55
CA LEU A 590 27.14 30.87 -4.60
C LEU A 590 28.68 30.95 -4.57
N SER A 591 29.24 32.14 -4.76
CA SER A 591 30.69 32.38 -4.70
C SER A 591 31.23 32.25 -3.27
N TRP A 592 32.53 31.96 -3.13
CA TRP A 592 33.16 31.79 -1.81
C TRP A 592 33.01 33.04 -0.91
N GLN A 593 32.97 34.24 -1.48
CA GLN A 593 32.71 35.48 -0.74
C GLN A 593 31.33 35.45 -0.09
N ILE A 594 30.27 35.16 -0.87
CA ILE A 594 28.90 35.06 -0.36
C ILE A 594 28.81 33.97 0.72
N ARG A 595 29.47 32.82 0.52
CA ARG A 595 29.48 31.74 1.52
C ARG A 595 30.14 32.14 2.84
N ILE A 596 31.18 33.00 2.81
CA ILE A 596 31.77 33.58 4.03
C ILE A 596 30.82 34.58 4.70
N LEU A 597 30.16 35.46 3.92
CA LEU A 597 29.18 36.43 4.47
C LEU A 597 28.04 35.70 5.18
N ILE A 598 27.41 34.73 4.50
CA ILE A 598 26.37 33.86 5.06
C ILE A 598 26.84 33.17 6.35
N THR A 599 28.09 32.69 6.38
CA THR A 599 28.68 32.08 7.59
C THR A 599 28.77 33.08 8.76
N ALA A 600 29.20 34.31 8.50
CA ALA A 600 29.27 35.35 9.53
C ALA A 600 27.88 35.81 10.00
N GLU A 601 26.94 35.98 9.08
CA GLU A 601 25.55 36.38 9.33
C GLU A 601 24.79 35.37 10.22
N ILE A 602 24.88 34.07 9.91
CA ILE A 602 24.33 33.00 10.76
C ILE A 602 25.00 33.03 12.14
N CYS A 603 26.31 33.24 12.21
CA CYS A 603 27.02 33.37 13.48
C CYS A 603 26.49 34.55 14.31
N SER A 604 26.21 35.71 13.68
CA SER A 604 25.61 36.87 14.34
C SER A 604 24.21 36.58 14.87
N ALA A 605 23.35 35.95 14.04
CA ALA A 605 22.00 35.54 14.44
C ALA A 605 22.01 34.59 15.65
N LEU A 606 22.88 33.58 15.65
CA LEU A 606 23.00 32.64 16.77
C LEU A 606 23.53 33.31 18.04
N ILE A 607 24.54 34.19 17.94
CA ILE A 607 25.03 34.98 19.09
C ILE A 607 23.89 35.80 19.70
N PHE A 608 23.09 36.46 18.87
CA PHE A 608 21.95 37.26 19.30
C PHE A 608 20.87 36.41 19.99
N LEU A 609 20.46 35.29 19.40
CA LEU A 609 19.48 34.37 19.99
C LEU A 609 19.98 33.79 21.33
N HIS A 610 21.23 33.32 21.39
CA HIS A 610 21.83 32.70 22.59
C HIS A 610 22.05 33.70 23.73
N SER A 611 22.20 35.01 23.43
CA SER A 611 22.41 36.07 24.42
C SER A 611 21.16 36.91 24.74
N SER A 612 20.03 36.59 24.12
CA SER A 612 18.74 37.26 24.35
C SER A 612 18.29 37.15 25.82
N LYS A 613 17.54 38.16 26.28
CA LYS A 613 17.04 38.30 27.66
C LYS A 613 15.51 38.46 27.66
N PRO A 614 14.78 37.97 28.67
CA PRO A 614 15.27 37.36 29.91
C PRO A 614 15.85 35.95 29.75
N CYS A 615 15.42 35.20 28.72
CA CYS A 615 15.89 33.85 28.43
C CYS A 615 16.51 33.79 27.03
N GLY A 616 17.67 33.17 26.90
CA GLY A 616 18.26 32.88 25.58
C GLY A 616 17.44 31.84 24.82
N VAL A 617 17.45 31.91 23.48
CA VAL A 617 16.71 31.01 22.59
C VAL A 617 17.69 30.07 21.90
N VAL A 618 17.45 28.75 21.94
CA VAL A 618 18.19 27.75 21.13
C VAL A 618 17.32 27.34 19.94
N HIS A 619 17.89 27.33 18.73
CA HIS A 619 17.14 27.11 17.50
C HIS A 619 16.73 25.63 17.31
N GLY A 620 17.62 24.68 17.62
CA GLY A 620 17.33 23.25 17.58
C GLY A 620 17.46 22.61 16.20
N ASP A 621 16.76 23.12 15.18
CA ASP A 621 16.81 22.60 13.79
C ASP A 621 17.51 23.54 12.80
N LEU A 622 18.73 23.96 13.15
CA LEU A 622 19.56 24.78 12.27
C LEU A 622 20.06 23.96 11.07
N LYS A 623 19.51 24.24 9.88
CA LYS A 623 19.81 23.56 8.60
C LYS A 623 19.77 24.55 7.42
N PRO A 624 20.45 24.31 6.28
CA PRO A 624 20.43 25.22 5.12
C PRO A 624 19.03 25.49 4.56
N ALA A 625 18.09 24.54 4.64
CA ALA A 625 16.70 24.76 4.24
C ALA A 625 15.97 25.83 5.10
N ASN A 626 16.44 26.07 6.33
CA ASN A 626 15.89 27.07 7.26
C ASN A 626 16.66 28.41 7.23
N ILE A 627 17.62 28.54 6.31
CA ILE A 627 18.38 29.77 6.08
C ILE A 627 17.93 30.31 4.72
N LEU A 628 17.12 31.36 4.73
CA LEU A 628 16.56 32.00 3.54
C LEU A 628 17.44 33.17 3.08
N LEU A 629 17.32 33.56 1.81
CA LEU A 629 18.19 34.56 1.17
C LEU A 629 17.38 35.71 0.56
N ASP A 630 17.72 36.95 0.93
CA ASP A 630 17.11 38.17 0.38
C ASP A 630 17.56 38.46 -1.07
N ALA A 631 17.07 39.55 -1.67
CA ALA A 631 17.43 39.98 -3.03
C ALA A 631 18.92 40.36 -3.25
N ASN A 632 19.71 40.40 -2.18
CA ASN A 632 21.14 40.74 -2.14
C ASN A 632 22.03 39.57 -1.68
N PHE A 633 21.44 38.38 -1.42
CA PHE A 633 22.06 37.23 -0.77
C PHE A 633 22.46 37.42 0.71
N THR A 634 21.88 38.42 1.40
CA THR A 634 21.87 38.48 2.86
C THR A 634 21.08 37.29 3.39
N SER A 635 21.68 36.51 4.30
CA SER A 635 21.02 35.36 4.91
C SER A 635 20.14 35.73 6.11
N LYS A 636 19.02 35.04 6.23
CA LYS A 636 18.01 35.18 7.28
C LYS A 636 17.59 33.81 7.80
N LEU A 637 17.83 33.57 9.09
CA LEU A 637 17.42 32.35 9.79
C LEU A 637 15.92 32.41 10.13
N GLY A 638 15.19 31.34 9.80
CA GLY A 638 13.74 31.19 10.04
C GLY A 638 13.36 29.78 10.47
N ASP A 639 12.06 29.51 10.57
CA ASP A 639 11.47 28.24 11.03
C ASP A 639 11.78 27.92 12.50
N PHE A 640 11.20 28.74 13.38
CA PHE A 640 11.37 28.72 14.83
C PHE A 640 10.39 27.78 15.57
N GLY A 641 9.52 27.05 14.87
CA GLY A 641 8.45 26.25 15.48
C GLY A 641 8.90 25.27 16.57
N ILE A 642 10.11 24.71 16.48
CA ILE A 642 10.67 23.80 17.50
C ILE A 642 11.80 24.39 18.37
N CYS A 643 12.08 25.69 18.24
CA CYS A 643 13.07 26.34 19.09
C CYS A 643 12.63 26.38 20.56
N ARG A 644 13.56 26.61 21.49
CA ARG A 644 13.28 26.60 22.93
C ARG A 644 13.92 27.77 23.66
N PHE A 645 13.13 28.43 24.49
CA PHE A 645 13.64 29.30 25.54
C PHE A 645 14.40 28.47 26.58
N LEU A 646 15.57 28.98 26.99
CA LEU A 646 16.40 28.39 28.02
C LEU A 646 15.83 28.71 29.41
N VAL A 647 15.43 27.67 30.13
CA VAL A 647 15.00 27.78 31.53
C VAL A 647 16.21 27.61 32.44
N GLN A 648 16.36 28.50 33.43
CA GLN A 648 17.39 28.38 34.44
C GLN A 648 16.95 27.40 35.53
N SER A 649 17.62 26.25 35.64
CA SER A 649 17.39 25.31 36.75
C SER A 649 18.26 25.71 37.96
N ASN A 650 17.74 25.43 39.17
CA ASN A 650 18.38 25.82 40.44
C ASN A 650 19.67 25.02 40.77
N THR A 651 20.13 24.15 39.87
CA THR A 651 21.14 23.11 40.15
C THR A 651 22.29 23.03 39.13
N SER A 652 22.31 23.85 38.07
CA SER A 652 23.34 23.80 37.03
C SER A 652 23.76 25.18 36.51
N THR A 653 25.07 25.39 36.33
CA THR A 653 25.64 26.64 35.81
C THR A 653 25.41 26.83 34.30
N THR A 654 25.15 25.75 33.57
CA THR A 654 24.80 25.77 32.14
C THR A 654 23.30 25.70 31.97
N LEU A 655 22.72 26.68 31.24
CA LEU A 655 21.33 26.64 30.82
C LEU A 655 21.09 25.52 29.80
N TYR A 656 19.99 24.79 29.95
CA TYR A 656 19.55 23.72 29.03
C TYR A 656 18.02 23.61 29.01
N CYS A 657 17.49 22.94 27.99
CA CYS A 657 16.09 22.52 27.93
C CYS A 657 16.05 21.00 27.73
N GLN A 658 15.36 20.25 28.61
CA GLN A 658 15.08 18.84 28.36
C GLN A 658 13.92 18.71 27.38
N THR A 659 14.16 18.07 26.24
CA THR A 659 13.13 17.88 25.20
C THR A 659 13.43 16.64 24.36
N ASN A 660 12.40 15.98 23.84
CA ASN A 660 12.58 14.84 22.94
C ASN A 660 13.28 15.32 21.65
N PRO A 661 14.36 14.66 21.18
CA PRO A 661 15.06 15.06 19.97
C PRO A 661 14.13 15.18 18.75
N LYS A 662 13.95 16.41 18.27
CA LYS A 662 13.25 16.78 17.04
C LYS A 662 14.19 17.61 16.16
N GLY A 663 13.99 17.55 14.85
CA GLY A 663 14.83 18.21 13.84
C GLY A 663 15.60 17.21 12.96
N THR A 664 16.49 17.74 12.14
CA THR A 664 17.07 17.03 10.99
C THR A 664 18.30 16.23 11.40
N PHE A 665 18.16 14.90 11.47
CA PHE A 665 19.19 13.96 11.98
C PHE A 665 20.62 14.21 11.48
N ALA A 666 20.80 14.57 10.21
CA ALA A 666 22.14 14.79 9.62
C ALA A 666 22.87 16.05 10.13
N TYR A 667 22.19 16.97 10.80
CA TYR A 667 22.76 18.16 11.44
C TYR A 667 22.78 18.07 12.97
N MET A 668 22.05 17.11 13.56
CA MET A 668 21.76 17.09 14.98
C MET A 668 22.96 16.75 15.86
N ASP A 669 23.09 17.45 16.99
CA ASP A 669 24.13 17.25 18.01
C ASP A 669 24.11 15.81 18.59
N PRO A 670 25.22 15.03 18.51
CA PRO A 670 25.26 13.67 19.01
C PRO A 670 25.15 13.55 20.54
N GLU A 671 25.56 14.57 21.32
CA GLU A 671 25.30 14.60 22.76
C GLU A 671 23.83 14.93 23.05
N PHE A 672 23.16 15.77 22.23
CA PHE A 672 21.70 16.00 22.34
C PHE A 672 20.89 14.75 22.01
N LEU A 673 21.22 14.06 20.92
CA LEU A 673 20.66 12.74 20.57
C LEU A 673 20.80 11.70 21.68
N THR A 674 21.83 11.84 22.54
CA THR A 674 22.12 10.88 23.62
C THR A 674 21.52 11.30 24.97
N SER A 675 21.46 12.59 25.31
CA SER A 675 21.01 13.07 26.63
C SER A 675 19.63 13.74 26.66
N GLY A 676 19.06 14.13 25.51
CA GLY A 676 17.81 14.90 25.44
C GLY A 676 17.93 16.35 25.94
N GLU A 677 19.13 16.82 26.26
CA GLU A 677 19.39 18.21 26.69
C GLU A 677 19.72 19.09 25.47
N LEU A 678 18.79 19.96 25.08
CA LEU A 678 19.04 20.98 24.08
C LEU A 678 19.79 22.16 24.72
N THR A 679 20.88 22.61 24.08
CA THR A 679 21.76 23.68 24.60
C THR A 679 22.27 24.58 23.47
N PRO A 680 22.78 25.80 23.75
CA PRO A 680 23.46 26.63 22.75
C PRO A 680 24.56 25.91 21.96
N HIS A 681 25.28 24.99 22.61
CA HIS A 681 26.34 24.20 21.98
C HIS A 681 25.81 23.19 20.95
N SER A 682 24.51 22.89 20.95
CA SER A 682 23.86 22.02 19.97
C SER A 682 23.68 22.76 18.64
N ASP A 683 23.24 24.02 18.65
CA ASP A 683 23.24 24.87 17.44
C ASP A 683 24.66 25.07 16.89
N VAL A 684 25.68 25.18 17.78
CA VAL A 684 27.10 25.28 17.36
C VAL A 684 27.53 24.05 16.55
N TYR A 685 27.09 22.84 16.93
CA TYR A 685 27.39 21.62 16.17
C TYR A 685 26.75 21.66 14.77
N SER A 686 25.47 22.00 14.70
CA SER A 686 24.73 22.14 13.43
C SER A 686 25.35 23.21 12.52
N PHE A 687 25.76 24.35 13.09
CA PHE A 687 26.48 25.41 12.40
C PHE A 687 27.84 24.95 11.86
N GLY A 688 28.55 24.10 12.60
CA GLY A 688 29.76 23.42 12.12
C GLY A 688 29.52 22.61 10.86
N ILE A 689 28.45 21.81 10.81
CA ILE A 689 28.08 21.04 9.60
C ILE A 689 27.81 21.98 8.42
N ILE A 690 27.14 23.12 8.66
CA ILE A 690 26.83 24.12 7.62
C ILE A 690 28.10 24.78 7.08
N ILE A 691 29.07 25.15 7.93
CA ILE A 691 30.40 25.63 7.49
C ILE A 691 31.06 24.62 6.55
N LEU A 692 31.07 23.34 6.94
CA LEU A 692 31.69 22.29 6.13
C LEU A 692 30.95 22.07 4.80
N ARG A 693 29.62 22.17 4.76
CA ARG A 693 28.84 22.11 3.50
C ARG A 693 29.11 23.31 2.60
N LEU A 694 29.13 24.53 3.15
CA LEU A 694 29.46 25.75 2.41
C LEU A 694 30.85 25.68 1.78
N LEU A 695 31.83 25.11 2.51
CA LEU A 695 33.20 24.95 2.03
C LEU A 695 33.35 23.92 0.90
N THR A 696 32.63 22.79 0.96
CA THR A 696 32.87 21.63 0.07
C THR A 696 31.76 21.32 -0.93
N GLY A 697 30.59 21.96 -0.84
CA GLY A 697 29.41 21.69 -1.70
C GLY A 697 28.76 20.32 -1.51
N ARG A 698 29.19 19.55 -0.50
CA ARG A 698 28.85 18.12 -0.35
C ARG A 698 27.66 17.91 0.60
N PRO A 699 26.95 16.77 0.53
CA PRO A 699 25.95 16.40 1.53
C PRO A 699 26.54 16.29 2.95
N PRO A 700 25.74 16.50 4.02
CA PRO A 700 26.24 16.51 5.40
C PRO A 700 26.75 15.14 5.89
N LEU A 701 26.21 14.03 5.36
CA LEU A 701 26.56 12.69 5.82
C LEU A 701 28.03 12.34 5.52
N GLY A 702 28.81 12.10 6.57
CA GLY A 702 30.23 11.77 6.50
C GLY A 702 31.16 12.96 6.21
N ILE A 703 30.64 14.20 6.17
CA ILE A 703 31.41 15.39 5.79
C ILE A 703 32.59 15.66 6.75
N ILE A 704 32.37 15.52 8.07
CA ILE A 704 33.38 15.69 9.12
C ILE A 704 34.60 14.80 8.85
N LYS A 705 34.38 13.52 8.49
CA LYS A 705 35.45 12.56 8.22
C LYS A 705 36.24 12.95 6.97
N LYS A 706 35.55 13.32 5.89
CA LYS A 706 36.19 13.74 4.63
C LYS A 706 37.06 14.99 4.80
N VAL A 707 36.57 16.00 5.53
CA VAL A 707 37.34 17.23 5.79
C VAL A 707 38.54 16.97 6.70
N ARG A 708 38.35 16.17 7.76
CA ARG A 708 39.44 15.80 8.67
C ARG A 708 40.56 15.04 7.95
N GLU A 709 40.21 14.03 7.16
CA GLU A 709 41.19 13.28 6.34
C GLU A 709 41.90 14.15 5.30
N ALA A 710 41.24 15.15 4.71
CA ALA A 710 41.85 16.05 3.73
C ALA A 710 42.89 16.97 4.39
N LEU A 711 42.57 17.54 5.55
CA LEU A 711 43.52 18.34 6.34
C LEU A 711 44.71 17.50 6.83
N GLU A 712 44.47 16.29 7.32
CA GLU A 712 45.52 15.35 7.78
C GLU A 712 46.48 14.94 6.64
N LYS A 713 46.03 14.98 5.38
CA LYS A 713 46.83 14.68 4.18
C LYS A 713 47.40 15.93 3.50
N GLY A 714 47.02 17.13 3.92
CA GLY A 714 47.35 18.39 3.22
C GLY A 714 46.58 18.62 1.91
N CYS A 715 45.61 17.76 1.58
CA CYS A 715 44.85 17.75 0.33
C CYS A 715 43.51 18.52 0.45
N LEU A 716 43.51 19.70 1.09
CA LEU A 716 42.27 20.45 1.31
C LEU A 716 41.62 20.89 0.00
N ASP A 717 42.41 21.36 -0.98
CA ASP A 717 41.90 21.90 -2.24
C ASP A 717 41.13 20.87 -3.08
N GLU A 718 41.45 19.56 -2.95
CA GLU A 718 40.72 18.46 -3.60
C GLU A 718 39.28 18.28 -3.09
N ILE A 719 38.94 18.90 -1.96
CA ILE A 719 37.61 18.80 -1.35
C ILE A 719 36.83 20.12 -1.31
N LEU A 720 37.44 21.24 -1.71
CA LEU A 720 36.76 22.52 -1.81
C LEU A 720 35.74 22.51 -2.95
N ASP A 721 34.69 23.32 -2.82
CA ASP A 721 33.70 23.47 -3.87
C ASP A 721 34.22 24.36 -5.01
N ALA A 722 34.64 23.74 -6.12
CA ALA A 722 35.08 24.44 -7.32
C ALA A 722 34.00 25.34 -7.95
N SER A 723 32.72 25.08 -7.70
CA SER A 723 31.62 25.95 -8.18
C SER A 723 31.58 27.31 -7.46
N ALA A 724 32.19 27.42 -6.28
CA ALA A 724 32.32 28.67 -5.54
C ALA A 724 33.41 29.62 -6.11
N GLY A 725 34.12 29.19 -7.16
CA GLY A 725 35.29 29.86 -7.70
C GLY A 725 36.57 29.59 -6.91
N GLY A 726 37.62 30.36 -7.20
CA GLY A 726 38.94 30.21 -6.57
C GLY A 726 38.95 30.61 -5.10
N TRP A 727 38.71 29.65 -4.20
CA TRP A 727 38.87 29.79 -2.76
C TRP A 727 40.31 30.22 -2.39
N PRO A 728 40.51 31.30 -1.60
CA PRO A 728 41.81 31.59 -1.04
C PRO A 728 42.12 30.59 0.08
N PHE A 729 43.17 29.78 -0.10
CA PHE A 729 43.54 28.67 0.81
C PHE A 729 43.51 29.04 2.30
N VAL A 730 43.99 30.24 2.68
CA VAL A 730 44.01 30.71 4.07
C VAL A 730 42.59 30.75 4.68
N HIS A 731 41.62 31.34 3.97
CA HIS A 731 40.23 31.40 4.42
C HIS A 731 39.59 30.01 4.43
N ALA A 732 39.83 29.22 3.39
CA ALA A 732 39.31 27.85 3.28
C ALA A 732 39.80 26.95 4.42
N ASN A 733 41.10 26.99 4.73
CA ASN A 733 41.71 26.22 5.81
C ASN A 733 41.22 26.69 7.20
N GLN A 734 41.08 28.00 7.39
CA GLN A 734 40.55 28.55 8.64
C GLN A 734 39.08 28.16 8.86
N LEU A 735 38.24 28.17 7.82
CA LEU A 735 36.87 27.62 7.87
C LEU A 735 36.84 26.11 8.12
N ALA A 736 37.73 25.33 7.49
CA ALA A 736 37.79 23.88 7.67
C ALA A 736 38.08 23.49 9.13
N HIS A 737 39.08 24.12 9.74
CA HIS A 737 39.38 23.93 11.17
C HIS A 737 38.25 24.43 12.07
N LEU A 738 37.62 25.56 11.74
CA LEU A 738 36.53 26.14 12.52
C LEU A 738 35.29 25.23 12.52
N GLY A 739 34.85 24.77 11.35
CA GLY A 739 33.73 23.84 11.19
C GLY A 739 33.99 22.51 11.91
N LEU A 740 35.19 21.94 11.78
CA LEU A 740 35.56 20.71 12.52
C LEU A 740 35.56 20.91 14.04
N LYS A 741 36.00 22.08 14.55
CA LYS A 741 36.00 22.38 15.99
C LYS A 741 34.56 22.55 16.52
N CYS A 742 33.69 23.19 15.74
CA CYS A 742 32.25 23.24 16.00
C CYS A 742 31.62 21.83 16.03
N CYS A 743 32.05 20.93 15.14
CA CYS A 743 31.59 19.54 15.09
C CYS A 743 32.28 18.57 16.09
N GLU A 744 33.04 19.05 17.09
CA GLU A 744 33.59 18.15 18.11
C GLU A 744 32.46 17.47 18.91
N ALA A 745 32.56 16.15 19.10
CA ALA A 745 31.49 15.35 19.67
C ALA A 745 31.06 15.83 21.06
N LYS A 746 32.01 16.26 21.91
CA LYS A 746 31.72 16.77 23.25
C LYS A 746 31.42 18.27 23.26
N ARG A 747 30.26 18.69 23.76
CA ARG A 747 29.84 20.11 23.89
C ARG A 747 30.95 20.99 24.48
N LYS A 748 31.62 20.50 25.54
CA LYS A 748 32.73 21.20 26.24
C LYS A 748 34.02 21.42 25.41
N ARG A 749 34.11 20.90 24.18
CA ARG A 749 35.22 21.14 23.24
C ARG A 749 34.86 22.08 22.09
N ARG A 750 33.56 22.36 21.89
CA ARG A 750 33.07 23.24 20.84
C ARG A 750 33.41 24.69 21.20
N PRO A 751 33.73 25.55 20.22
CA PRO A 751 34.16 26.92 20.48
C PRO A 751 32.99 27.80 20.92
N ASN A 752 33.27 28.87 21.67
CA ASN A 752 32.25 29.88 21.94
C ASN A 752 32.04 30.77 20.70
N LEU A 753 30.77 30.98 20.29
CA LEU A 753 30.43 31.75 19.09
C LEU A 753 30.97 33.19 19.14
N ALA A 754 30.62 33.97 20.16
CA ALA A 754 31.06 35.36 20.28
C ALA A 754 32.58 35.50 20.59
N GLY A 755 33.16 34.52 21.27
CA GLY A 755 34.55 34.54 21.71
C GLY A 755 35.57 34.11 20.66
N GLU A 756 35.38 32.95 20.04
CA GLU A 756 36.37 32.33 19.14
C GLU A 756 35.93 32.36 17.68
N VAL A 757 34.66 32.00 17.41
CA VAL A 757 34.13 31.83 16.05
C VAL A 757 33.99 33.18 15.36
N TRP A 758 33.39 34.16 16.04
CA TRP A 758 33.24 35.51 15.54
C TRP A 758 34.60 36.18 15.25
N ARG A 759 35.57 36.04 16.15
CA ARG A 759 36.94 36.56 15.95
C ARG A 759 37.66 35.94 14.74
N ALA A 760 37.29 34.72 14.34
CA ALA A 760 37.81 34.10 13.12
C ALA A 760 37.10 34.63 11.86
N LEU A 761 35.79 34.85 11.90
CA LEU A 761 34.96 35.24 10.75
C LEU A 761 34.97 36.74 10.45
N GLU A 762 34.95 37.60 11.49
CA GLU A 762 34.88 39.06 11.35
C GLU A 762 36.00 39.65 10.46
N PRO A 763 37.28 39.22 10.58
CA PRO A 763 38.34 39.68 9.68
C PRO A 763 38.12 39.26 8.22
N MET A 764 37.57 38.06 7.97
CA MET A 764 37.29 37.59 6.61
C MET A 764 36.19 38.43 5.96
N MET A 765 35.10 38.66 6.69
CA MET A 765 33.99 39.52 6.28
C MET A 765 34.48 40.94 5.96
N LYS A 766 35.26 41.55 6.88
CA LYS A 766 35.85 42.87 6.67
C LYS A 766 36.80 42.94 5.47
N ALA A 767 37.57 41.87 5.20
CA ALA A 767 38.47 41.79 4.04
C ALA A 767 37.75 41.58 2.69
N ILE A 768 36.48 41.13 2.70
CA ILE A 768 35.60 41.12 1.53
C ILE A 768 35.03 42.52 1.31
N SER A 769 34.41 43.12 2.34
CA SER A 769 33.76 44.43 2.22
C SER A 769 34.74 45.58 1.93
N SER A 770 35.96 45.54 2.47
CA SER A 770 36.95 46.61 2.29
C SER A 770 37.52 46.73 0.87
N LYS A 771 37.33 45.71 0.02
CA LYS A 771 37.71 45.75 -1.41
C LYS A 771 36.68 46.45 -2.30
N GLY A 772 35.79 47.26 -1.73
CA GLY A 772 34.69 47.92 -2.44
C GLY A 772 33.53 46.99 -2.81
N MET A 773 33.63 45.69 -2.49
CA MET A 773 32.62 44.68 -2.83
C MET A 773 31.47 44.71 -1.82
N SER A 774 30.54 45.65 -2.02
CA SER A 774 29.19 45.53 -1.48
C SER A 774 28.44 44.35 -2.14
N CYS A 775 27.39 43.83 -1.51
CA CYS A 775 26.53 42.80 -2.12
C CYS A 775 25.91 43.26 -3.46
N LEU A 776 25.63 44.56 -3.61
CA LEU A 776 25.18 45.17 -4.86
C LEU A 776 26.21 45.03 -5.99
N SER A 777 27.51 45.15 -5.67
CA SER A 777 28.61 45.00 -6.64
C SER A 777 28.81 43.57 -7.12
N LEU A 778 28.32 42.55 -6.37
CA LEU A 778 28.42 41.15 -6.80
C LEU A 778 27.46 40.80 -7.95
N ARG A 779 26.44 41.62 -8.23
CA ARG A 779 25.68 41.55 -9.50
C ARG A 779 26.56 41.92 -10.69
N SER A 780 27.33 43.00 -10.58
CA SER A 780 28.25 43.50 -11.62
C SER A 780 29.48 42.59 -11.89
N ALA A 781 29.62 41.49 -11.16
CA ALA A 781 30.62 40.45 -11.41
C ALA A 781 30.03 39.18 -12.04
N LEU A 782 28.71 39.10 -12.17
CA LEU A 782 27.96 38.05 -12.87
C LEU A 782 27.38 38.57 -14.20
N GLU A 783 27.06 39.87 -14.26
CA GLU A 783 26.62 40.59 -15.45
C GLU A 783 27.79 41.43 -16.01
N ASP A 784 28.41 40.94 -17.09
CA ASP A 784 29.44 41.70 -17.82
C ASP A 784 28.80 42.85 -18.64
N ASN A 785 29.56 43.92 -18.85
CA ASN A 785 29.19 45.15 -19.57
C ASN A 785 28.09 46.03 -18.94
N GLY A 786 28.44 46.73 -17.86
CA GLY A 786 28.25 48.20 -17.75
C GLY A 786 26.85 48.80 -17.92
N CYS A 787 25.78 48.02 -17.79
CA CYS A 787 24.43 48.47 -18.12
C CYS A 787 23.84 49.42 -17.04
N ILE A 788 23.04 50.39 -17.49
CA ILE A 788 22.36 51.35 -16.61
C ILE A 788 21.22 50.62 -15.87
N PRO A 789 21.14 50.65 -14.53
CA PRO A 789 20.01 50.10 -13.79
C PRO A 789 18.68 50.68 -14.27
N SER A 790 17.74 49.82 -14.67
CA SER A 790 16.52 50.22 -15.38
C SER A 790 15.65 51.24 -14.63
N TYR A 791 15.63 51.18 -13.30
CA TYR A 791 14.93 52.13 -12.43
C TYR A 791 15.59 53.51 -12.32
N PHE A 792 16.78 53.72 -12.92
CA PHE A 792 17.33 55.05 -13.17
C PHE A 792 16.90 55.63 -14.51
N THR A 793 16.39 54.81 -15.44
CA THR A 793 15.94 55.27 -16.77
C THR A 793 14.47 55.66 -16.74
N CYS A 794 14.11 56.78 -17.36
CA CYS A 794 12.72 57.19 -17.51
C CYS A 794 12.03 56.33 -18.58
N SER A 795 10.86 55.75 -18.26
CA SER A 795 10.08 54.98 -19.23
C SER A 795 9.56 55.80 -20.42
N ILE A 796 9.46 57.13 -20.30
CA ILE A 796 9.06 58.04 -21.39
C ILE A 796 10.26 58.40 -22.28
N SER A 797 11.29 59.05 -21.73
CA SER A 797 12.43 59.57 -22.53
C SER A 797 13.51 58.53 -22.84
N LYS A 798 13.51 57.38 -22.16
CA LYS A 798 14.54 56.32 -22.22
C LYS A 798 15.95 56.74 -21.78
N GLU A 799 16.13 57.98 -21.30
CA GLU A 799 17.38 58.46 -20.70
C GLU A 799 17.41 58.24 -19.17
N ILE A 800 18.60 58.38 -18.56
CA ILE A 800 18.77 58.50 -17.10
C ILE A 800 18.04 59.75 -16.60
N MET A 801 17.23 59.60 -15.54
CA MET A 801 16.52 60.71 -14.90
C MET A 801 17.49 61.69 -14.22
N LYS A 802 17.41 62.95 -14.61
CA LYS A 802 18.18 64.09 -14.08
C LYS A 802 17.40 64.81 -12.97
N ASP A 803 16.06 64.82 -13.07
CA ASP A 803 15.15 65.28 -12.03
C ASP A 803 13.90 64.37 -11.91
N PRO A 804 14.05 63.16 -11.33
CA PRO A 804 12.95 62.21 -11.20
C PRO A 804 11.80 62.76 -10.34
N HIS A 805 10.58 62.66 -10.84
CA HIS A 805 9.33 63.02 -10.17
C HIS A 805 8.37 61.83 -10.13
N VAL A 806 7.72 61.62 -8.99
CA VAL A 806 6.69 60.60 -8.79
C VAL A 806 5.34 61.13 -9.28
N ALA A 807 4.61 60.33 -10.07
CA ALA A 807 3.22 60.62 -10.44
C ALA A 807 2.23 59.83 -9.55
N ALA A 808 0.93 60.04 -9.74
CA ALA A 808 -0.13 59.43 -8.92
C ALA A 808 -0.25 57.89 -9.02
N ASP A 809 0.48 57.27 -9.94
CA ASP A 809 0.65 55.82 -10.07
C ASP A 809 1.80 55.25 -9.22
N GLY A 810 2.55 56.10 -8.52
CA GLY A 810 3.72 55.73 -7.71
C GLY A 810 5.01 55.53 -8.53
N PHE A 811 4.96 55.64 -9.86
CA PHE A 811 6.15 55.51 -10.70
C PHE A 811 6.91 56.84 -10.80
N SER A 812 8.24 56.75 -10.91
CA SER A 812 9.12 57.90 -11.11
C SER A 812 9.48 58.09 -12.58
N TYR A 813 9.41 59.34 -13.04
CA TYR A 813 9.64 59.75 -14.42
C TYR A 813 10.51 61.02 -14.45
N GLU A 814 11.17 61.33 -15.58
CA GLU A 814 11.88 62.61 -15.72
C GLU A 814 10.89 63.78 -15.75
N ALA A 815 11.13 64.82 -14.94
CA ALA A 815 10.21 65.95 -14.71
C ALA A 815 9.53 66.48 -15.98
N GLU A 816 10.32 66.95 -16.95
CA GLU A 816 9.80 67.54 -18.19
C GLU A 816 9.11 66.51 -19.09
N ALA A 817 9.48 65.22 -19.01
CA ALA A 817 8.87 64.17 -19.82
C ALA A 817 7.48 63.78 -19.32
N ILE A 818 7.28 63.64 -18.00
CA ILE A 818 5.95 63.38 -17.43
C ILE A 818 5.05 64.61 -17.48
N LYS A 819 5.63 65.80 -17.27
CA LYS A 819 4.90 67.07 -17.42
C LYS A 819 4.43 67.27 -18.86
N GLY A 820 5.30 67.11 -19.86
CA GLY A 820 4.91 67.16 -21.27
C GLY A 820 3.89 66.08 -21.69
N TRP A 821 3.90 64.91 -21.03
CA TRP A 821 2.88 63.88 -21.23
C TRP A 821 1.50 64.36 -20.72
N LEU A 822 1.44 64.88 -19.49
CA LEU A 822 0.21 65.42 -18.89
C LEU A 822 -0.31 66.65 -19.64
N ASP A 823 0.57 67.60 -19.97
CA ASP A 823 0.28 68.83 -20.72
C ASP A 823 -0.22 68.52 -22.15
N SER A 824 0.06 67.32 -22.69
CA SER A 824 -0.52 66.84 -23.96
C SER A 824 -1.98 66.36 -23.86
N GLY A 825 -2.63 66.54 -22.70
CA GLY A 825 -4.03 66.15 -22.46
C GLY A 825 -4.21 64.67 -22.10
N ARG A 826 -3.16 63.98 -21.64
CA ARG A 826 -3.20 62.56 -21.29
C ARG A 826 -3.36 62.36 -19.79
N GLU A 827 -4.52 61.86 -19.37
CA GLU A 827 -4.80 61.52 -17.97
C GLU A 827 -4.37 60.08 -17.59
N THR A 828 -3.58 59.39 -18.43
CA THR A 828 -3.14 58.00 -18.18
C THR A 828 -1.67 57.88 -17.81
N SER A 829 -1.37 56.89 -16.97
CA SER A 829 -0.02 56.47 -16.55
C SER A 829 0.82 56.08 -17.77
N PRO A 830 1.98 56.73 -18.02
CA PRO A 830 2.85 56.32 -19.13
C PRO A 830 3.45 54.91 -18.98
N MET A 831 3.47 54.34 -17.77
CA MET A 831 3.98 52.98 -17.51
C MET A 831 2.91 51.89 -17.58
N THR A 832 1.66 52.18 -17.19
CA THR A 832 0.58 51.16 -17.10
C THR A 832 -0.61 51.41 -18.04
N ASN A 833 -0.68 52.60 -18.65
CA ASN A 833 -1.81 53.11 -19.43
C ASN A 833 -3.17 53.18 -18.70
N LEU A 834 -3.19 52.96 -17.38
CA LEU A 834 -4.37 53.16 -16.52
C LEU A 834 -4.58 54.65 -16.23
N LYS A 835 -5.82 55.08 -15.93
CA LYS A 835 -6.10 56.49 -15.57
C LYS A 835 -5.44 56.86 -14.23
N LEU A 836 -4.75 58.00 -14.20
CA LEU A 836 -4.11 58.54 -12.99
C LEU A 836 -5.17 59.11 -12.03
N PRO A 837 -5.06 58.87 -10.70
CA PRO A 837 -5.92 59.51 -9.70
C PRO A 837 -5.86 61.04 -9.69
N HIS A 838 -4.69 61.63 -10.00
CA HIS A 838 -4.50 63.07 -10.18
C HIS A 838 -3.26 63.37 -11.03
N CYS A 839 -3.21 64.55 -11.65
CA CYS A 839 -2.04 65.02 -12.41
C CYS A 839 -0.93 65.66 -11.54
N GLY A 840 -1.07 65.66 -10.21
CA GLY A 840 -0.05 66.14 -9.29
C GLY A 840 1.23 65.30 -9.33
N LEU A 841 2.39 65.97 -9.35
CA LEU A 841 3.74 65.40 -9.39
C LEU A 841 4.52 65.77 -8.12
N VAL A 842 5.33 64.83 -7.61
CA VAL A 842 6.14 65.04 -6.39
C VAL A 842 7.64 64.79 -6.69
N PRO A 843 8.56 65.73 -6.41
CA PRO A 843 9.99 65.53 -6.65
C PRO A 843 10.58 64.34 -5.86
N ASN A 844 11.22 63.39 -6.54
CA ASN A 844 11.86 62.23 -5.92
C ASN A 844 13.33 62.52 -5.60
N HIS A 845 13.57 63.39 -4.62
CA HIS A 845 14.91 63.77 -4.18
C HIS A 845 15.77 62.58 -3.72
N ALA A 846 15.16 61.52 -3.22
CA ALA A 846 15.86 60.29 -2.83
C ALA A 846 16.44 59.57 -4.06
N LEU A 847 15.61 59.27 -5.07
CA LEU A 847 16.06 58.64 -6.31
C LEU A 847 17.07 59.53 -7.06
N ARG A 848 16.86 60.86 -7.06
CA ARG A 848 17.80 61.83 -7.65
C ARG A 848 19.18 61.75 -7.01
N SER A 849 19.24 61.65 -5.68
CA SER A 849 20.49 61.52 -4.92
C SER A 849 21.20 60.19 -5.23
N VAL A 850 20.46 59.09 -5.33
CA VAL A 850 21.02 57.76 -5.66
C VAL A 850 21.56 57.72 -7.10
N ILE A 851 20.85 58.32 -8.06
CA ILE A 851 21.34 58.46 -9.45
C ILE A 851 22.63 59.29 -9.51
N GLN A 852 22.69 60.41 -8.79
CA GLN A 852 23.90 61.24 -8.72
C GLN A 852 25.07 60.50 -8.09
N GLN A 853 24.83 59.73 -7.02
CA GLN A 853 25.85 58.90 -6.38
C GLN A 853 26.38 57.81 -7.33
N TRP A 854 25.50 57.17 -8.11
CA TRP A 854 25.89 56.17 -9.10
C TRP A 854 26.70 56.80 -10.25
N LEU A 855 26.29 57.95 -10.78
CA LEU A 855 27.05 58.68 -11.81
C LEU A 855 28.44 59.11 -11.32
N GLN A 856 28.58 59.51 -10.05
CA GLN A 856 29.88 59.81 -9.43
C GLN A 856 30.76 58.56 -9.28
N GLN A 857 30.16 57.39 -9.01
CA GLN A 857 30.90 56.13 -8.94
C GLN A 857 31.40 55.68 -10.31
N GLN A 858 30.62 55.85 -11.38
CA GLN A 858 31.05 55.57 -12.76
C GLN A 858 32.18 56.51 -13.22
N ASN A 859 32.08 57.81 -12.92
CA ASN A 859 33.09 58.80 -13.30
C ASN A 859 34.42 58.69 -12.52
N ASN A 860 34.49 57.87 -11.46
CA ASN A 860 35.70 57.69 -10.64
C ASN A 860 36.63 56.57 -11.12
N PHE A 861 36.42 56.03 -12.33
CA PHE A 861 37.42 55.21 -13.04
C PHE A 861 38.38 56.10 -13.85
N PRO A 862 39.62 56.36 -13.41
CA PRO A 862 40.61 57.04 -14.23
C PRO A 862 41.02 56.16 -15.42
N SER A 863 41.12 56.75 -16.60
CA SER A 863 41.55 56.06 -17.81
C SER A 863 43.03 55.66 -17.76
N LEU A 864 43.33 54.45 -18.21
CA LEU A 864 44.65 53.83 -18.18
C LEU A 864 45.62 54.41 -19.24
N VAL A 865 46.33 55.50 -18.93
CA VAL A 865 47.50 55.96 -19.71
C VAL A 865 48.58 56.57 -18.79
N ALA A 866 49.85 56.31 -19.12
CA ALA A 866 51.08 56.97 -18.65
C ALA A 866 51.46 56.85 -17.15
N TRP A 867 52.44 56.00 -16.87
CA TRP A 867 53.44 56.26 -15.81
C TRP A 867 54.30 57.47 -16.21
N PRO A 868 54.83 58.24 -15.24
CA PRO A 868 56.28 58.13 -15.01
C PRO A 868 56.76 58.31 -13.55
N ASN A 869 57.89 57.66 -13.25
CA ASN A 869 58.94 58.08 -12.30
C ASN A 869 58.55 58.47 -10.86
N VAL A 870 58.58 57.50 -9.95
CA VAL A 870 58.91 57.74 -8.53
C VAL A 870 60.43 57.73 -8.38
N VAL A 871 61.04 58.85 -8.02
CA VAL A 871 62.48 58.97 -7.73
C VAL A 871 62.68 59.76 -6.44
N ASN A 872 63.21 59.08 -5.40
CA ASN A 872 63.52 59.63 -4.08
C ASN A 872 62.25 60.10 -3.30
N TRP A 873 62.24 60.23 -1.97
CA TRP A 873 63.33 60.48 -1.02
C TRP A 873 63.46 59.42 0.10
N PHE A 874 64.72 59.12 0.46
CA PHE A 874 65.10 58.65 1.79
C PHE A 874 65.51 59.86 2.65
N ALA A 875 64.91 60.05 3.83
CA ALA A 875 65.56 60.56 5.04
C ALA A 875 64.56 60.58 6.23
N PRO A 876 64.91 60.05 7.41
CA PRO A 876 64.14 60.22 8.64
C PRO A 876 64.65 61.41 9.47
N HIS A 877 63.76 62.06 10.21
CA HIS A 877 64.15 62.82 11.41
C HIS A 877 63.13 62.62 12.55
N SER A 878 63.61 62.79 13.78
CA SER A 878 62.98 62.40 15.04
C SER A 878 62.58 63.62 15.88
N THR A 879 61.86 63.37 17.00
CA THR A 879 61.76 64.24 18.21
C THR A 879 61.18 65.66 17.98
N SER A 880 60.15 66.12 18.70
CA SER A 880 60.02 66.07 20.17
C SER A 880 58.57 66.19 20.69
N GLU A 881 58.34 65.52 21.82
CA GLU A 881 57.62 65.97 23.03
C GLU A 881 56.63 67.16 23.04
N ARG A 882 55.50 66.90 23.73
CA ARG A 882 54.61 67.82 24.48
C ARG A 882 53.81 68.85 23.65
N SER A 883 52.61 69.27 24.07
CA SER A 883 51.90 69.05 25.36
C SER A 883 50.57 68.33 25.18
#